data_AF-A0AA88HRJ3-F1
#
_entry.id   AF-A0AA88HRJ3-F1
#
_cell.length_a   1.000
_cell.length_b   1.000
_cell.length_c   1.000
_cell.angle_alpha   90.00
_cell.angle_beta   90.00
_cell.angle_gamma   90.00
#
_symmetry.space_group_name_H-M   'P 1'
#
loop_
_entity.id
_entity.type
_entity.pdbx_description
1 polymer ?
#
loop_
_entity_poly.entity_id
_entity_poly.type
_entity_poly.pdbx_seq_one_letter_code
_entity_poly.pdbx_strand_id
1 'polypeptide(L)'
;MVSKTRVKKRRINFTYLHKAAKDGSVSICKRLIQAGTPIDIFDRKNKTALHIAIINGHYDVVKYLLDNGANSNSHFFSFGFWWTPLQIAAKIGDIGICELLIKAGAQINSVRKIDGATALWIAVACCTSIDCDNVVKYLLENGASPNVRTSCGGYFTTALHIAALSGAIDRCELLIKAGAEIDPVCNVDSATTSRSIEYCTKYVRNFWGGFNKTPLQIAAVRGAIGGGAIGICELLVQAGAQINGVDGCDESPLLSIIELRHKLQSRRDYYLFYFPVVEYLLKNGANANYKSRDGRKPLHQAVLHNLPKVCQLLVSFGADVDNTYTIGEYWQKSPLVMAFHFKRYNIIKYLFKKSAKFEVEQAENFLYIADKAVEKEDIEMLQYLIRCENSPVDREWICKKIRNTILKDRTHKKLQFFLSLSNIHPIFGETNSGLTDMCRNDIRKNLGSIGICELFVLAGAQINGVDGCDESPLLYMIELRPKLKSRREYYTNYFSVVEYLLKNGANANYKSRDGRKPLHQAVLHNLPKVCQLLVSFGADVDDTYKIGEYWQKSPLVMAFHFKRYNIIKYLFNKSAKFNVEQAENFLYIADKAVQKQDIEMLQFLIRCENSPLDREWICKKIRNTILKDKTHKKLQFLLSLSNIHPTFGETNSGLTDVCRNNIRKNLGRVQTFGKINKLKIPKTVKRYLACDSLLRHICKGTLINKNQPMKARKNAEQLLWHLNCLY
;
A
#
# COMPACT_ATOMS: atom_id res chain seq x y z
N MET A 1 63.95 -64.48 44.92
CA MET A 1 62.68 -63.74 44.71
C MET A 1 63.02 -62.32 44.26
N VAL A 2 62.66 -61.94 43.03
CA VAL A 2 62.95 -60.58 42.50
C VAL A 2 61.89 -59.61 43.04
N SER A 3 62.30 -58.70 43.94
CA SER A 3 61.41 -57.69 44.48
C SER A 3 61.16 -56.57 43.46
N LYS A 4 59.89 -56.26 43.21
CA LYS A 4 59.47 -55.24 42.23
C LYS A 4 59.85 -53.84 42.71
N THR A 5 61.01 -53.34 42.31
CA THR A 5 61.41 -51.94 42.48
C THR A 5 60.52 -51.04 41.62
N ARG A 6 59.43 -50.53 42.22
CA ARG A 6 58.59 -49.47 41.64
C ARG A 6 59.47 -48.25 41.34
N VAL A 7 59.81 -48.05 40.06
CA VAL A 7 60.48 -46.84 39.58
C VAL A 7 59.60 -45.61 39.87
N LYS A 8 59.94 -44.86 40.92
CA LYS A 8 59.30 -43.57 41.21
C LYS A 8 59.64 -42.61 40.07
N LYS A 9 58.66 -42.27 39.23
CA LYS A 9 58.79 -41.29 38.14
C LYS A 9 59.20 -39.91 38.71
N ARG A 10 60.50 -39.62 38.76
CA ARG A 10 61.01 -38.27 39.05
C ARG A 10 60.56 -37.34 37.92
N ARG A 11 59.74 -36.33 38.24
CA ARG A 11 59.42 -35.22 37.32
C ARG A 11 60.64 -34.29 37.28
N ILE A 12 61.23 -34.11 36.10
CA ILE A 12 62.48 -33.36 35.93
C ILE A 12 62.21 -32.08 35.14
N ASN A 13 63.12 -31.12 35.18
CA ASN A 13 63.13 -29.98 34.28
C ASN A 13 63.21 -30.44 32.80
N PHE A 14 63.00 -29.51 31.87
CA PHE A 14 63.19 -29.73 30.44
C PHE A 14 64.63 -30.22 30.17
N THR A 15 64.79 -31.47 29.75
CA THR A 15 66.12 -32.12 29.64
C THR A 15 66.78 -31.86 28.27
N TYR A 16 68.07 -32.18 28.15
CA TYR A 16 68.77 -32.12 26.86
C TYR A 16 68.10 -32.95 25.77
N LEU A 17 67.51 -34.10 26.10
CA LEU A 17 66.77 -34.93 25.14
C LEU A 17 65.48 -34.25 24.66
N HIS A 18 64.78 -33.56 25.56
CA HIS A 18 63.63 -32.72 25.19
C HIS A 18 64.04 -31.52 24.30
N LYS A 19 65.22 -30.93 24.52
CA LYS A 19 65.76 -29.85 23.67
C LYS A 19 66.16 -30.37 22.30
N ALA A 20 66.93 -31.44 22.23
CA ALA A 20 67.31 -32.10 20.98
C ALA A 20 66.09 -32.51 20.14
N ALA A 21 65.04 -33.05 20.79
CA ALA A 21 63.79 -33.41 20.13
C ALA A 21 62.94 -32.20 19.70
N LYS A 22 63.06 -31.05 20.37
CA LYS A 22 62.45 -29.78 19.92
C LYS A 22 63.17 -29.21 18.70
N ASP A 23 64.49 -29.35 18.66
CA ASP A 23 65.36 -28.79 17.63
C ASP A 23 65.60 -29.75 16.43
N GLY A 24 64.80 -30.83 16.29
CA GLY A 24 64.89 -31.79 15.19
C GLY A 24 66.21 -32.60 15.13
N SER A 25 67.04 -32.53 16.16
CA SER A 25 68.44 -32.96 16.10
C SER A 25 68.63 -34.45 16.40
N VAL A 26 68.35 -35.31 15.40
CA VAL A 26 68.50 -36.78 15.48
C VAL A 26 69.87 -37.20 16.03
N SER A 27 70.96 -36.57 15.56
CA SER A 27 72.33 -36.89 16.01
C SER A 27 72.56 -36.64 17.50
N ILE A 28 71.90 -35.62 18.07
CA ILE A 28 71.99 -35.29 19.49
C ILE A 28 71.09 -36.27 20.28
N CYS A 29 69.89 -36.58 19.80
CA CYS A 29 69.03 -37.61 20.39
C CYS A 29 69.73 -38.98 20.45
N LYS A 30 70.41 -39.40 19.37
CA LYS A 30 71.24 -40.61 19.29
C LYS A 30 72.28 -40.66 20.41
N ARG A 31 73.14 -39.63 20.49
CA ARG A 31 74.19 -39.55 21.53
C ARG A 31 73.64 -39.57 22.95
N LEU A 32 72.55 -38.85 23.21
CA LEU A 32 71.96 -38.78 24.55
C LEU A 32 71.36 -40.12 25.01
N ILE A 33 70.69 -40.84 24.11
CA ILE A 33 70.12 -42.17 24.42
C ILE A 33 71.23 -43.21 24.60
N GLN A 34 72.26 -43.19 23.74
CA GLN A 34 73.46 -44.03 23.89
C GLN A 34 74.22 -43.76 25.20
N ALA A 35 74.23 -42.52 25.68
CA ALA A 35 74.78 -42.14 26.98
C ALA A 35 73.88 -42.53 28.18
N GLY A 36 72.84 -43.35 27.97
CA GLY A 36 71.96 -43.87 29.03
C GLY A 36 70.83 -42.93 29.45
N THR A 37 70.51 -41.88 28.68
CA THR A 37 69.34 -41.04 28.99
C THR A 37 68.04 -41.86 28.80
N PRO A 38 67.17 -41.97 29.82
CA PRO A 38 65.91 -42.70 29.67
C PRO A 38 65.02 -42.08 28.58
N ILE A 39 64.59 -42.89 27.62
CA ILE A 39 63.88 -42.42 26.42
C ILE A 39 62.49 -41.81 26.74
N ASP A 40 61.76 -42.41 27.68
CA ASP A 40 60.46 -41.95 28.18
C ASP A 40 60.58 -41.03 29.41
N ILE A 41 61.65 -40.25 29.50
CA ILE A 41 61.80 -39.24 30.56
C ILE A 41 60.71 -38.15 30.44
N PHE A 42 60.07 -37.81 31.56
CA PHE A 42 58.96 -36.85 31.60
C PHE A 42 59.42 -35.45 32.03
N ASP A 43 59.05 -34.42 31.27
CA ASP A 43 59.17 -33.01 31.68
C ASP A 43 58.10 -32.60 32.73
N ARG A 44 58.16 -31.34 33.19
CA ARG A 44 57.18 -30.77 34.14
C ARG A 44 55.71 -30.78 33.63
N LYS A 45 55.47 -30.95 32.33
CA LYS A 45 54.14 -31.03 31.68
C LYS A 45 53.75 -32.48 31.30
N ASN A 46 54.48 -33.47 31.81
CA ASN A 46 54.39 -34.89 31.45
C ASN A 46 54.60 -35.17 29.95
N LYS A 47 55.29 -34.30 29.21
CA LYS A 47 55.76 -34.62 27.84
C LYS A 47 56.97 -35.54 27.92
N THR A 48 57.12 -36.38 26.91
CA THR A 48 58.37 -37.09 26.61
C THR A 48 59.05 -36.46 25.39
N ALA A 49 60.27 -36.89 25.05
CA ALA A 49 60.94 -36.48 23.82
C ALA A 49 60.08 -36.76 22.56
N LEU A 50 59.40 -37.91 22.53
CA LEU A 50 58.49 -38.31 21.44
C LEU A 50 57.35 -37.29 21.26
N HIS A 51 56.69 -36.90 22.36
CA HIS A 51 55.63 -35.88 22.32
C HIS A 51 56.14 -34.54 21.75
N ILE A 52 57.37 -34.16 22.07
CA ILE A 52 57.95 -32.91 21.55
C ILE A 52 58.28 -33.03 20.07
N ALA A 53 58.90 -34.13 19.64
CA ALA A 53 59.23 -34.35 18.23
C ALA A 53 57.97 -34.30 17.35
N ILE A 54 56.88 -34.96 17.77
CA ILE A 54 55.58 -34.94 17.07
C ILE A 54 55.00 -33.52 17.00
N ILE A 55 54.97 -32.79 18.12
CA ILE A 55 54.42 -31.42 18.17
C ILE A 55 55.16 -30.44 17.25
N ASN A 56 56.42 -30.70 16.91
CA ASN A 56 57.23 -29.87 16.01
C ASN A 56 57.41 -30.48 14.60
N GLY A 57 56.72 -31.60 14.27
CA GLY A 57 56.77 -32.23 12.94
C GLY A 57 58.09 -32.93 12.59
N HIS A 58 58.93 -33.28 13.58
CA HIS A 58 60.27 -33.82 13.34
C HIS A 58 60.26 -35.32 13.06
N TYR A 59 59.79 -35.71 11.86
CA TYR A 59 59.62 -37.11 11.41
C TYR A 59 60.82 -38.02 11.74
N ASP A 60 62.05 -37.64 11.39
CA ASP A 60 63.24 -38.48 11.61
C ASP A 60 63.56 -38.68 13.10
N VAL A 61 63.26 -37.69 13.95
CA VAL A 61 63.39 -37.81 15.41
C VAL A 61 62.30 -38.73 15.95
N VAL A 62 61.06 -38.60 15.47
CA VAL A 62 59.96 -39.50 15.84
C VAL A 62 60.31 -40.94 15.49
N LYS A 63 60.74 -41.18 14.25
CA LYS A 63 61.20 -42.50 13.77
C LYS A 63 62.29 -43.06 14.67
N TYR A 64 63.38 -42.31 14.86
CA TYR A 64 64.49 -42.77 15.69
C TYR A 64 64.08 -43.09 17.14
N LEU A 65 63.21 -42.28 17.74
CA LEU A 65 62.73 -42.54 19.10
C LEU A 65 61.87 -43.81 19.17
N LEU A 66 60.98 -44.04 18.21
CA LEU A 66 60.14 -45.24 18.15
C LEU A 66 60.96 -46.50 17.87
N ASP A 67 61.90 -46.45 16.93
CA ASP A 67 62.85 -47.54 16.62
C ASP A 67 63.70 -47.94 17.84
N ASN A 68 63.88 -47.05 18.82
CA ASN A 68 64.62 -47.28 20.07
C ASN A 68 63.69 -47.53 21.28
N GLY A 69 62.42 -47.89 21.04
CA GLY A 69 61.49 -48.33 22.07
C GLY A 69 60.81 -47.22 22.88
N ALA A 70 60.71 -45.99 22.36
CA ALA A 70 59.89 -44.95 22.98
C ALA A 70 58.41 -45.38 23.02
N ASN A 71 57.73 -45.09 24.12
CA ASN A 71 56.35 -45.55 24.31
C ASN A 71 55.36 -44.75 23.43
N SER A 72 54.94 -45.37 22.33
CA SER A 72 53.92 -44.89 21.37
C SER A 72 52.53 -44.65 22.00
N ASN A 73 52.28 -45.22 23.19
CA ASN A 73 51.06 -45.08 23.98
C ASN A 73 51.27 -44.25 25.26
N SER A 74 52.34 -43.46 25.34
CA SER A 74 52.53 -42.52 26.44
C SER A 74 51.43 -41.43 26.44
N HIS A 75 51.20 -40.79 27.60
CA HIS A 75 50.20 -39.71 27.71
C HIS A 75 50.83 -38.44 28.30
N PHE A 76 50.60 -37.29 27.67
CA PHE A 76 50.93 -35.98 28.23
C PHE A 76 49.69 -35.13 28.51
N PHE A 77 49.79 -34.20 29.45
CA PHE A 77 48.67 -33.35 29.85
C PHE A 77 48.75 -31.96 29.21
N SER A 78 47.73 -31.56 28.45
CA SER A 78 47.67 -30.27 27.78
C SER A 78 46.25 -29.87 27.38
N PHE A 79 45.98 -28.56 27.41
CA PHE A 79 44.65 -27.97 27.17
C PHE A 79 43.54 -28.57 28.05
N GLY A 80 43.89 -29.09 29.23
CA GLY A 80 42.96 -29.77 30.13
C GLY A 80 42.80 -31.28 29.89
N PHE A 81 43.45 -31.87 28.87
CA PHE A 81 43.26 -33.26 28.47
C PHE A 81 44.56 -34.08 28.44
N TRP A 82 44.42 -35.42 28.47
CA TRP A 82 45.53 -36.39 28.38
C TRP A 82 45.66 -36.98 26.98
N TRP A 83 46.57 -36.46 26.17
CA TRP A 83 46.72 -36.84 24.76
C TRP A 83 47.72 -37.99 24.58
N THR A 84 47.45 -38.92 23.65
CA THR A 84 48.45 -39.88 23.14
C THR A 84 49.24 -39.29 21.96
N PRO A 85 50.45 -39.79 21.65
CA PRO A 85 51.18 -39.52 20.41
C PRO A 85 50.29 -39.52 19.15
N LEU A 86 49.48 -40.57 18.95
CA LEU A 86 48.63 -40.71 17.77
C LEU A 86 47.52 -39.65 17.70
N GLN A 87 46.92 -39.29 18.83
CA GLN A 87 45.93 -38.20 18.90
C GLN A 87 46.53 -36.82 18.59
N ILE A 88 47.84 -36.62 18.79
CA ILE A 88 48.54 -35.37 18.44
C ILE A 88 48.84 -35.35 16.95
N ALA A 89 49.38 -36.44 16.41
CA ALA A 89 49.64 -36.58 14.97
C ALA A 89 48.35 -36.39 14.16
N ALA A 90 47.25 -37.03 14.60
CA ALA A 90 45.92 -36.86 14.03
C ALA A 90 45.37 -35.43 14.12
N LYS A 91 45.70 -34.67 15.18
CA LYS A 91 45.35 -33.25 15.28
C LYS A 91 46.15 -32.37 14.32
N ILE A 92 47.42 -32.71 14.09
CA ILE A 92 48.33 -31.96 13.21
C ILE A 92 48.01 -32.24 11.74
N GLY A 93 47.49 -33.42 11.42
CA GLY A 93 47.26 -33.88 10.04
C GLY A 93 48.47 -34.58 9.41
N ASP A 94 49.48 -34.95 10.22
CA ASP A 94 50.70 -35.60 9.74
C ASP A 94 50.48 -37.12 9.59
N ILE A 95 50.21 -37.55 8.36
CA ILE A 95 50.01 -38.96 8.01
C ILE A 95 51.28 -39.79 8.22
N GLY A 96 52.47 -39.26 7.92
CA GLY A 96 53.73 -39.99 8.06
C GLY A 96 54.04 -40.31 9.52
N ILE A 97 53.78 -39.37 10.43
CA ILE A 97 53.88 -39.62 11.87
C ILE A 97 52.78 -40.60 12.34
N CYS A 98 51.56 -40.52 11.81
CA CYS A 98 50.51 -41.51 12.12
C CYS A 98 50.91 -42.93 11.71
N GLU A 99 51.49 -43.10 10.51
CA GLU A 99 52.04 -44.37 10.04
C GLU A 99 53.11 -44.92 10.97
N LEU A 100 54.12 -44.11 11.33
CA LEU A 100 55.20 -44.52 12.22
C LEU A 100 54.67 -44.98 13.57
N LEU A 101 53.72 -44.25 14.14
CA LEU A 101 53.12 -44.58 15.43
C LEU A 101 52.33 -45.88 15.39
N ILE A 102 51.53 -46.10 14.34
CA ILE A 102 50.76 -47.34 14.17
C ILE A 102 51.68 -48.53 13.94
N LYS A 103 52.72 -48.39 13.10
CA LYS A 103 53.79 -49.39 12.92
C LYS A 103 54.52 -49.71 14.24
N ALA A 104 54.68 -48.72 15.12
CA ALA A 104 55.25 -48.85 16.47
C ALA A 104 54.21 -49.24 17.55
N GLY A 105 53.08 -49.85 17.18
CA GLY A 105 52.11 -50.40 18.13
C GLY A 105 51.27 -49.37 18.90
N ALA A 106 51.07 -48.16 18.35
CA ALA A 106 50.12 -47.22 18.92
C ALA A 106 48.69 -47.78 18.86
N GLN A 107 47.97 -47.71 19.98
CA GLN A 107 46.60 -48.18 20.12
C GLN A 107 45.64 -47.22 19.41
N ILE A 108 45.22 -47.58 18.20
CA ILE A 108 44.41 -46.73 17.30
C ILE A 108 43.11 -46.25 17.98
N ASN A 109 42.42 -47.17 18.67
CA ASN A 109 41.18 -46.90 19.37
C ASN A 109 41.35 -46.41 20.83
N SER A 110 42.54 -45.92 21.21
CA SER A 110 42.75 -45.29 22.52
C SER A 110 41.89 -44.04 22.71
N VAL A 111 41.05 -44.10 23.75
CA VAL A 111 40.17 -43.00 24.16
C VAL A 111 40.87 -42.06 25.15
N ARG A 112 40.60 -40.77 25.01
CA ARG A 112 41.07 -39.74 25.93
C ARG A 112 40.30 -39.76 27.24
N LYS A 113 40.99 -39.70 28.38
CA LYS A 113 40.42 -40.02 29.71
C LYS A 113 39.25 -39.14 30.20
N ILE A 114 39.10 -37.92 29.68
CA ILE A 114 38.12 -36.93 30.21
C ILE A 114 36.88 -36.86 29.33
N ASP A 115 37.04 -37.10 28.04
CA ASP A 115 36.03 -36.84 27.02
C ASP A 115 35.86 -37.98 26.01
N GLY A 116 36.64 -39.06 26.09
CA GLY A 116 36.49 -40.23 25.21
C GLY A 116 37.09 -40.09 23.81
N ALA A 117 37.67 -38.93 23.47
CA ALA A 117 38.15 -38.64 22.11
C ALA A 117 39.18 -39.65 21.60
N THR A 118 38.95 -40.21 20.40
CA THR A 118 39.90 -41.05 19.66
C THR A 118 40.73 -40.23 18.68
N ALA A 119 41.80 -40.81 18.14
CA ALA A 119 42.57 -40.19 17.05
C ALA A 119 41.68 -39.87 15.84
N LEU A 120 40.78 -40.79 15.45
CA LEU A 120 39.82 -40.60 14.37
C LEU A 120 38.86 -39.44 14.64
N TRP A 121 38.25 -39.37 15.83
CA TRP A 121 37.33 -38.28 16.17
C TRP A 121 38.05 -36.92 16.09
N ILE A 122 39.30 -36.84 16.56
CA ILE A 122 40.14 -35.64 16.48
C ILE A 122 40.46 -35.28 15.01
N ALA A 123 40.80 -36.25 14.17
CA ALA A 123 41.05 -36.08 12.74
C ALA A 123 39.80 -35.64 11.94
N VAL A 124 38.59 -35.94 12.43
CA VAL A 124 37.36 -35.41 11.84
C VAL A 124 37.04 -34.01 12.36
N ALA A 125 37.31 -33.73 13.65
CA ALA A 125 36.92 -32.50 14.34
C ALA A 125 37.85 -31.30 14.17
N CYS A 126 39.17 -31.51 14.13
CA CYS A 126 40.16 -30.41 14.16
C CYS A 126 40.60 -29.93 12.77
N CYS A 127 40.05 -30.50 11.71
CA CYS A 127 40.79 -30.64 10.47
C CYS A 127 40.24 -29.79 9.32
N THR A 128 41.08 -28.87 8.84
CA THR A 128 40.76 -27.84 7.84
C THR A 128 41.63 -27.92 6.58
N SER A 129 42.43 -28.98 6.41
CA SER A 129 43.31 -29.21 5.25
C SER A 129 43.12 -30.61 4.67
N ILE A 130 43.51 -30.77 3.39
CA ILE A 130 43.42 -32.02 2.62
C ILE A 130 44.21 -33.16 3.28
N ASP A 131 45.36 -32.86 3.86
CA ASP A 131 46.24 -33.85 4.52
C ASP A 131 45.52 -34.59 5.66
N CYS A 132 44.58 -33.90 6.32
CA CYS A 132 43.80 -34.49 7.40
C CYS A 132 42.77 -35.51 6.90
N ASP A 133 42.25 -35.36 5.67
CA ASP A 133 41.32 -36.32 5.09
C ASP A 133 42.04 -37.63 4.73
N ASN A 134 43.31 -37.51 4.31
CA ASN A 134 44.20 -38.66 4.16
C ASN A 134 44.47 -39.36 5.51
N VAL A 135 44.62 -38.60 6.61
CA VAL A 135 44.70 -39.18 7.97
C VAL A 135 43.41 -39.88 8.37
N VAL A 136 42.23 -39.30 8.13
CA VAL A 136 40.94 -39.95 8.40
C VAL A 136 40.85 -41.28 7.65
N LYS A 137 41.14 -41.27 6.35
CA LYS A 137 41.17 -42.48 5.51
C LYS A 137 42.14 -43.53 6.04
N TYR A 138 43.40 -43.15 6.30
CA TYR A 138 44.43 -44.08 6.80
C TYR A 138 44.06 -44.69 8.16
N LEU A 139 43.50 -43.89 9.09
CA LEU A 139 43.05 -44.41 10.38
C LEU A 139 41.92 -45.45 10.22
N LEU A 140 40.96 -45.20 9.34
CA LEU A 140 39.86 -46.14 9.05
C LEU A 140 40.38 -47.43 8.40
N GLU A 141 41.26 -47.33 7.40
CA GLU A 141 41.90 -48.48 6.73
C GLU A 141 42.71 -49.36 7.71
N ASN A 142 43.23 -48.78 8.80
CA ASN A 142 43.96 -49.50 9.85
C ASN A 142 43.07 -49.91 11.05
N GLY A 143 41.73 -49.85 10.92
CA GLY A 143 40.81 -50.37 11.94
C GLY A 143 40.44 -49.39 13.06
N ALA A 144 40.50 -48.07 12.81
CA ALA A 144 39.87 -47.10 13.69
C ALA A 144 38.34 -47.26 13.67
N SER A 145 37.72 -47.39 14.84
CA SER A 145 36.26 -47.53 14.96
C SER A 145 35.56 -46.18 14.80
N PRO A 146 34.65 -46.01 13.81
CA PRO A 146 33.91 -44.76 13.60
C PRO A 146 32.85 -44.49 14.68
N ASN A 147 32.45 -45.53 15.43
CA ASN A 147 31.31 -45.51 16.35
C ASN A 147 31.68 -45.14 17.79
N VAL A 148 32.96 -44.86 18.08
CA VAL A 148 33.40 -44.47 19.42
C VAL A 148 32.78 -43.13 19.83
N ARG A 149 32.07 -43.14 20.95
CA ARG A 149 31.33 -41.99 21.46
C ARG A 149 32.22 -41.07 22.28
N THR A 150 32.35 -39.82 21.85
CA THR A 150 33.19 -38.77 22.44
C THR A 150 32.33 -37.63 22.99
N SER A 151 32.54 -37.26 24.24
CA SER A 151 31.89 -36.12 24.90
C SER A 151 32.46 -34.79 24.40
N CYS A 152 31.71 -34.06 23.59
CA CYS A 152 32.06 -32.72 23.14
C CYS A 152 30.98 -31.71 23.55
N GLY A 153 31.37 -30.67 24.30
CA GLY A 153 30.42 -29.67 24.81
C GLY A 153 29.33 -30.23 25.75
N GLY A 154 29.57 -31.40 26.36
CA GLY A 154 28.61 -32.11 27.22
C GLY A 154 27.77 -33.19 26.54
N TYR A 155 28.01 -33.48 25.25
CA TYR A 155 27.22 -34.43 24.45
C TYR A 155 28.13 -35.53 23.90
N PHE A 156 27.72 -36.79 24.06
CA PHE A 156 28.38 -37.93 23.43
C PHE A 156 28.04 -37.99 21.95
N THR A 157 29.03 -37.78 21.08
CA THR A 157 28.93 -37.79 19.61
C THR A 157 29.82 -38.87 19.00
N THR A 158 29.44 -39.41 17.85
CA THR A 158 30.34 -40.24 17.01
C THR A 158 31.09 -39.35 16.03
N ALA A 159 32.09 -39.90 15.32
CA ALA A 159 32.79 -39.16 14.26
C ALA A 159 31.83 -38.65 13.17
N LEU A 160 30.78 -39.40 12.83
CA LEU A 160 29.80 -39.03 11.81
C LEU A 160 28.98 -37.79 12.19
N HIS A 161 28.66 -37.61 13.47
CA HIS A 161 28.00 -36.37 13.95
C HIS A 161 28.88 -35.14 13.70
N ILE A 162 30.19 -35.26 13.85
CA ILE A 162 31.14 -34.15 13.67
C ILE A 162 31.32 -33.84 12.19
N ALA A 163 31.43 -34.86 11.33
CA ALA A 163 31.48 -34.70 9.88
C ALA A 163 30.20 -34.02 9.34
N ALA A 164 29.03 -34.43 9.84
CA ALA A 164 27.75 -33.81 9.53
C ALA A 164 27.65 -32.35 10.04
N LEU A 165 28.24 -32.05 11.21
CA LEU A 165 28.28 -30.68 11.75
C LEU A 165 29.23 -29.77 10.95
N SER A 166 30.39 -30.27 10.53
CA SER A 166 31.41 -29.50 9.81
C SER A 166 31.06 -29.26 8.34
N GLY A 167 30.11 -30.00 7.78
CA GLY A 167 29.70 -29.88 6.38
C GLY A 167 30.60 -30.65 5.39
N ALA A 168 31.43 -31.58 5.88
CA ALA A 168 32.35 -32.35 5.05
C ALA A 168 31.70 -33.63 4.50
N ILE A 169 31.26 -33.60 3.23
CA ILE A 169 30.65 -34.74 2.53
C ILE A 169 31.61 -35.93 2.48
N ASP A 170 32.85 -35.71 2.05
CA ASP A 170 33.86 -36.78 1.87
C ASP A 170 34.15 -37.53 3.18
N ARG A 171 34.20 -36.81 4.32
CA ARG A 171 34.34 -37.42 5.64
C ARG A 171 33.12 -38.25 6.03
N CYS A 172 31.91 -37.80 5.71
CA CYS A 172 30.70 -38.60 5.92
C CYS A 172 30.75 -39.88 5.06
N GLU A 173 31.14 -39.77 3.80
CA GLU A 173 31.26 -40.93 2.89
C GLU A 173 32.29 -41.95 3.38
N LEU A 174 33.50 -41.50 3.76
CA LEU A 174 34.54 -42.37 4.31
C LEU A 174 34.09 -43.08 5.58
N LEU A 175 33.43 -42.37 6.49
CA LEU A 175 32.93 -42.95 7.74
C LEU A 175 31.83 -43.99 7.49
N ILE A 176 30.87 -43.72 6.60
CA ILE A 176 29.81 -44.67 6.24
C ILE A 176 30.39 -45.92 5.57
N LYS A 177 31.32 -45.76 4.61
CA LYS A 177 32.04 -46.89 3.99
C LYS A 177 32.81 -47.74 4.99
N ALA A 178 33.29 -47.15 6.09
CA ALA A 178 33.96 -47.84 7.19
C ALA A 178 33.01 -48.41 8.26
N GLY A 179 31.70 -48.45 8.03
CA GLY A 179 30.72 -49.03 8.95
C GLY A 179 30.30 -48.10 10.09
N ALA A 180 30.28 -46.78 9.87
CA ALA A 180 29.66 -45.86 10.80
C ALA A 180 28.16 -46.17 10.98
N GLU A 181 27.69 -46.19 12.23
CA GLU A 181 26.28 -46.17 12.56
C GLU A 181 25.64 -44.90 11.97
N ILE A 182 24.52 -45.05 11.27
CA ILE A 182 23.87 -43.96 10.51
C ILE A 182 22.97 -43.08 11.39
N ASP A 183 22.22 -43.69 12.32
CA ASP A 183 21.32 -43.00 13.26
C ASP A 183 21.72 -43.06 14.76
N PRO A 184 23.01 -42.94 15.15
CA PRO A 184 23.37 -42.79 16.55
C PRO A 184 22.87 -41.42 17.04
N VAL A 185 22.22 -41.38 18.20
CA VAL A 185 21.72 -40.11 18.80
C VAL A 185 22.77 -39.46 19.71
N CYS A 186 22.88 -38.12 19.73
CA CYS A 186 23.83 -37.39 20.58
C CYS A 186 23.30 -37.08 22.00
N ASN A 187 23.63 -37.95 22.97
CA ASN A 187 23.05 -37.88 24.31
C ASN A 187 23.92 -37.09 25.30
N VAL A 188 23.27 -36.39 26.23
CA VAL A 188 23.91 -35.87 27.46
C VAL A 188 24.18 -37.00 28.45
N ASP A 189 25.26 -36.87 29.22
CA ASP A 189 25.58 -37.81 30.30
C ASP A 189 24.56 -37.67 31.45
N SER A 190 23.87 -38.76 31.80
CA SER A 190 22.94 -38.82 32.93
C SER A 190 23.59 -38.49 34.28
N ALA A 191 24.92 -38.56 34.39
CA ALA A 191 25.66 -38.12 35.58
C ALA A 191 25.72 -36.59 35.77
N THR A 192 25.28 -35.78 34.80
CA THR A 192 25.37 -34.30 34.87
C THR A 192 24.06 -33.59 35.26
N THR A 193 23.03 -34.32 35.69
CA THR A 193 21.84 -33.74 36.33
C THR A 193 22.15 -33.14 37.71
N SER A 194 22.22 -31.81 37.80
CA SER A 194 21.66 -31.02 38.93
C SER A 194 22.00 -29.51 38.92
N ARG A 195 23.07 -29.03 38.27
CA ARG A 195 23.41 -27.58 38.26
C ARG A 195 24.03 -27.05 36.97
N SER A 196 24.80 -27.85 36.24
CA SER A 196 25.45 -27.41 34.99
C SER A 196 24.48 -27.19 33.82
N ILE A 197 23.29 -27.78 33.88
CA ILE A 197 22.29 -27.76 32.81
C ILE A 197 21.85 -26.33 32.48
N GLU A 198 21.69 -25.43 33.45
CA GLU A 198 21.18 -24.08 33.17
C GLU A 198 22.18 -23.20 32.40
N TYR A 199 23.48 -23.31 32.72
CA TYR A 199 24.54 -22.58 32.00
C TYR A 199 24.88 -23.23 30.65
N CYS A 200 24.96 -24.56 30.60
CA CYS A 200 25.22 -25.28 29.36
C CYS A 200 24.03 -25.25 28.39
N THR A 201 22.77 -25.32 28.84
CA THR A 201 21.61 -25.30 27.91
C THR A 201 21.58 -24.04 27.05
N LYS A 202 21.96 -22.86 27.58
CA LYS A 202 21.92 -21.62 26.80
C LYS A 202 22.99 -21.57 25.71
N TYR A 203 24.26 -21.81 26.06
CA TYR A 203 25.35 -21.83 25.07
C TYR A 203 25.28 -23.05 24.13
N VAL A 204 24.81 -24.19 24.62
CA VAL A 204 24.91 -25.45 23.89
C VAL A 204 23.64 -25.78 23.09
N ARG A 205 22.43 -25.29 23.45
CA ARG A 205 21.31 -25.20 22.49
C ARG A 205 21.66 -24.30 21.31
N ASN A 206 22.55 -23.31 21.50
CA ASN A 206 23.06 -22.49 20.42
C ASN A 206 24.14 -23.21 19.58
N PHE A 207 24.83 -24.23 20.11
CA PHE A 207 25.90 -24.98 19.43
C PHE A 207 25.52 -26.37 18.89
N TRP A 208 24.46 -27.05 19.36
CA TRP A 208 23.94 -28.31 18.78
C TRP A 208 22.48 -28.24 18.32
N GLY A 209 21.72 -27.23 18.76
CA GLY A 209 20.35 -27.01 18.28
C GLY A 209 19.27 -27.85 18.99
N GLY A 210 19.62 -28.80 19.84
CA GLY A 210 18.72 -29.65 20.64
C GLY A 210 19.49 -30.79 21.30
N PHE A 211 18.78 -31.78 21.86
CA PHE A 211 19.36 -32.97 22.50
C PHE A 211 19.02 -34.25 21.71
N ASN A 212 19.89 -35.26 21.79
CA ASN A 212 19.70 -36.60 21.20
C ASN A 212 19.44 -36.58 19.69
N LYS A 213 20.14 -35.71 18.95
CA LYS A 213 19.99 -35.60 17.49
C LYS A 213 20.83 -36.64 16.74
N THR A 214 20.31 -37.15 15.62
CA THR A 214 21.03 -38.00 14.66
C THR A 214 21.96 -37.18 13.75
N PRO A 215 22.94 -37.80 13.05
CA PRO A 215 23.73 -37.13 12.02
C PRO A 215 22.87 -36.46 10.94
N LEU A 216 21.76 -37.08 10.52
CA LEU A 216 20.84 -36.49 9.53
C LEU A 216 20.22 -35.19 10.04
N GLN A 217 19.74 -35.18 11.29
CA GLN A 217 19.19 -33.99 11.92
C GLN A 217 20.26 -32.89 12.09
N ILE A 218 21.52 -33.24 12.39
CA ILE A 218 22.61 -32.27 12.48
C ILE A 218 22.96 -31.69 11.10
N ALA A 219 23.08 -32.53 10.06
CA ALA A 219 23.35 -32.10 8.69
C ALA A 219 22.25 -31.14 8.20
N ALA A 220 20.99 -31.52 8.39
CA ALA A 220 19.80 -30.72 8.12
C ALA A 220 19.80 -29.36 8.84
N VAL A 221 20.22 -29.34 10.11
CA VAL A 221 20.18 -28.15 10.98
C VAL A 221 21.39 -27.23 10.80
N ARG A 222 22.57 -27.74 10.40
CA ARG A 222 23.84 -26.98 10.41
C ARG A 222 24.75 -27.11 9.20
N GLY A 223 24.72 -28.22 8.46
CA GLY A 223 25.47 -28.34 7.19
C GLY A 223 25.08 -27.24 6.19
N ALA A 224 23.91 -26.63 6.39
CA ALA A 224 23.35 -25.51 5.64
C ALA A 224 24.23 -24.24 5.66
N ILE A 225 25.05 -24.04 6.71
CA ILE A 225 25.93 -22.86 6.81
C ILE A 225 27.22 -23.05 5.99
N GLY A 226 27.60 -24.29 5.68
CA GLY A 226 28.81 -24.64 4.92
C GLY A 226 28.58 -25.01 3.45
N GLY A 227 27.37 -24.85 2.92
CA GLY A 227 27.03 -25.16 1.52
C GLY A 227 26.83 -26.65 1.18
N GLY A 228 27.37 -27.57 1.97
CA GLY A 228 27.31 -29.02 1.72
C GLY A 228 26.07 -29.77 2.26
N ALA A 229 25.17 -29.11 3.00
CA ALA A 229 24.06 -29.77 3.73
C ALA A 229 23.25 -30.77 2.91
N ILE A 230 22.85 -30.39 1.70
CA ILE A 230 21.94 -31.22 0.89
C ILE A 230 22.63 -32.51 0.46
N GLY A 231 23.90 -32.45 0.04
CA GLY A 231 24.70 -33.63 -0.30
C GLY A 231 24.93 -34.56 0.90
N ILE A 232 25.09 -34.02 2.11
CA ILE A 232 25.17 -34.85 3.33
C ILE A 232 23.82 -35.49 3.66
N CYS A 233 22.71 -34.75 3.51
CA CYS A 233 21.37 -35.31 3.72
C CYS A 233 21.03 -36.38 2.68
N GLU A 234 21.42 -36.18 1.42
CA GLU A 234 21.33 -37.15 0.33
C GLU A 234 22.09 -38.43 0.67
N LEU A 235 23.37 -38.29 0.98
CA LEU A 235 24.27 -39.39 1.34
C LEU A 235 23.81 -40.17 2.58
N LEU A 236 23.32 -39.48 3.61
CA LEU A 236 22.79 -40.14 4.82
C LEU A 236 21.48 -40.89 4.54
N VAL A 237 20.54 -40.29 3.80
CA VAL A 237 19.27 -40.96 3.45
C VAL A 237 19.51 -42.15 2.52
N GLN A 238 20.44 -42.05 1.56
CA GLN A 238 20.87 -43.17 0.72
C GLN A 238 21.54 -44.29 1.52
N ALA A 239 22.28 -43.95 2.58
CA ALA A 239 22.85 -44.91 3.53
C ALA A 239 21.83 -45.52 4.51
N GLY A 240 20.55 -45.15 4.42
CA GLY A 240 19.47 -45.71 5.23
C GLY A 240 19.08 -44.91 6.48
N ALA A 241 19.47 -43.63 6.58
CA ALA A 241 19.10 -42.79 7.73
C ALA A 241 17.58 -42.64 7.86
N GLN A 242 17.09 -42.71 9.10
CA GLN A 242 15.66 -42.55 9.40
C GLN A 242 15.16 -41.13 9.12
N ILE A 243 14.58 -40.92 7.94
CA ILE A 243 14.06 -39.62 7.50
C ILE A 243 12.94 -39.05 8.40
N ASN A 244 12.25 -39.91 9.13
CA ASN A 244 11.24 -39.58 10.13
C ASN A 244 11.69 -39.90 11.58
N GLY A 245 12.96 -40.25 11.79
CA GLY A 245 13.52 -40.50 13.11
C GLY A 245 13.50 -39.24 13.96
N VAL A 246 13.09 -39.37 15.22
CA VAL A 246 12.95 -38.24 16.13
C VAL A 246 14.10 -38.11 17.11
N ASP A 247 14.39 -36.86 17.49
CA ASP A 247 15.31 -36.56 18.59
C ASP A 247 14.63 -36.69 19.96
N GLY A 248 15.37 -36.35 21.02
CA GLY A 248 14.87 -36.41 22.41
C GLY A 248 13.82 -35.35 22.76
N CYS A 249 13.41 -34.52 21.80
CA CYS A 249 12.31 -33.56 21.90
C CYS A 249 11.07 -33.99 21.10
N ASP A 250 11.05 -35.21 20.56
CA ASP A 250 10.07 -35.73 19.60
C ASP A 250 10.02 -34.90 18.30
N GLU A 251 11.13 -34.26 17.90
CA GLU A 251 11.22 -33.52 16.63
C GLU A 251 11.76 -34.39 15.49
N SER A 252 11.04 -34.44 14.38
CA SER A 252 11.53 -35.02 13.12
C SER A 252 12.51 -34.06 12.41
N PRO A 253 13.38 -34.54 11.48
CA PRO A 253 14.37 -33.68 10.82
C PRO A 253 13.71 -32.54 10.05
N LEU A 254 12.58 -32.83 9.40
CA LEU A 254 11.73 -31.85 8.72
C LEU A 254 11.25 -30.74 9.68
N LEU A 255 10.80 -31.10 10.88
CA LEU A 255 10.31 -30.14 11.86
C LEU A 255 11.44 -29.27 12.40
N SER A 256 12.57 -29.87 12.83
CA SER A 256 13.71 -29.12 13.36
C SER A 256 14.25 -28.08 12.36
N ILE A 257 14.28 -28.38 11.04
CA ILE A 257 14.67 -27.38 10.02
C ILE A 257 13.70 -26.20 10.00
N ILE A 258 12.39 -26.45 10.05
CA ILE A 258 11.37 -25.38 9.98
C ILE A 258 11.48 -24.47 11.22
N GLU A 259 11.72 -25.05 12.39
CA GLU A 259 11.84 -24.30 13.64
C GLU A 259 13.07 -23.38 13.70
N LEU A 260 14.19 -23.74 13.07
CA LEU A 260 15.42 -22.92 13.03
C LEU A 260 15.21 -21.48 12.52
N ARG A 261 14.12 -21.21 11.80
CA ARG A 261 13.81 -19.91 11.24
C ARG A 261 13.80 -18.77 12.27
N HIS A 262 13.59 -19.04 13.56
CA HIS A 262 13.71 -18.02 14.62
C HIS A 262 15.16 -17.57 14.93
N LYS A 263 16.18 -18.38 14.58
CA LYS A 263 17.60 -18.10 14.88
C LYS A 263 18.33 -17.34 13.75
N LEU A 264 17.70 -17.19 12.58
CA LEU A 264 18.32 -16.63 11.38
C LEU A 264 17.98 -15.15 11.18
N GLN A 265 19.00 -14.33 10.91
CA GLN A 265 18.85 -12.88 10.73
C GLN A 265 17.89 -12.50 9.59
N SER A 266 18.00 -13.12 8.40
CA SER A 266 17.18 -12.78 7.24
C SER A 266 16.40 -13.98 6.69
N ARG A 267 15.18 -13.74 6.18
CA ARG A 267 14.37 -14.79 5.51
C ARG A 267 15.01 -15.30 4.23
N ARG A 268 15.89 -14.52 3.59
CA ARG A 268 16.60 -14.93 2.37
C ARG A 268 17.51 -16.13 2.67
N ASP A 269 18.25 -16.06 3.77
CA ASP A 269 19.19 -17.09 4.22
C ASP A 269 18.46 -18.43 4.45
N TYR A 270 17.26 -18.39 5.04
CA TYR A 270 16.44 -19.60 5.18
C TYR A 270 16.09 -20.24 3.83
N TYR A 271 15.66 -19.42 2.86
CA TYR A 271 15.30 -19.93 1.54
C TYR A 271 16.49 -20.32 0.66
N LEU A 272 17.67 -19.78 0.93
CA LEU A 272 18.91 -20.15 0.23
C LEU A 272 19.47 -21.49 0.73
N PHE A 273 19.52 -21.67 2.05
CA PHE A 273 20.27 -22.78 2.66
C PHE A 273 19.41 -23.95 3.15
N TYR A 274 18.16 -23.71 3.57
CA TYR A 274 17.33 -24.73 4.23
C TYR A 274 16.13 -25.19 3.39
N PHE A 275 15.56 -24.33 2.56
CA PHE A 275 14.43 -24.70 1.70
C PHE A 275 14.74 -25.88 0.74
N PRO A 276 15.92 -25.98 0.11
CA PRO A 276 16.27 -27.16 -0.70
C PRO A 276 16.29 -28.46 0.12
N VAL A 277 16.74 -28.41 1.38
CA VAL A 277 16.76 -29.59 2.28
C VAL A 277 15.34 -29.98 2.69
N VAL A 278 14.46 -29.02 2.97
CA VAL A 278 13.02 -29.29 3.22
C VAL A 278 12.36 -29.96 2.01
N GLU A 279 12.66 -29.50 0.80
CA GLU A 279 12.17 -30.10 -0.45
C GLU A 279 12.72 -31.51 -0.67
N TYR A 280 14.02 -31.72 -0.43
CA TYR A 280 14.63 -33.05 -0.50
C TYR A 280 13.98 -34.03 0.49
N LEU A 281 13.83 -33.64 1.76
CA LEU A 281 13.24 -34.51 2.78
C LEU A 281 11.79 -34.91 2.44
N LEU A 282 10.97 -33.95 1.99
CA LEU A 282 9.59 -34.22 1.58
C LEU A 282 9.51 -35.16 0.37
N LYS A 283 10.36 -34.98 -0.64
CA LYS A 283 10.44 -35.88 -1.81
C LYS A 283 10.82 -37.32 -1.44
N ASN A 284 11.59 -37.51 -0.36
CA ASN A 284 12.04 -38.81 0.11
C ASN A 284 11.19 -39.40 1.26
N GLY A 285 9.97 -38.88 1.47
CA GLY A 285 8.99 -39.48 2.40
C GLY A 285 8.99 -38.92 3.83
N ALA A 286 9.53 -37.72 4.06
CA ALA A 286 9.34 -37.04 5.35
C ALA A 286 7.86 -36.69 5.59
N ASN A 287 7.35 -37.04 6.77
CA ASN A 287 5.93 -36.91 7.11
C ASN A 287 5.56 -35.44 7.40
N ALA A 288 4.89 -34.80 6.44
CA ALA A 288 4.43 -33.41 6.54
C ALA A 288 3.40 -33.16 7.66
N ASN A 289 2.78 -34.21 8.21
CA ASN A 289 1.81 -34.17 9.31
C ASN A 289 2.37 -34.68 10.65
N TYR A 290 3.68 -34.95 10.75
CA TYR A 290 4.31 -35.41 12.00
C TYR A 290 4.00 -34.43 13.15
N LYS A 291 3.59 -34.93 14.32
CA LYS A 291 3.29 -34.08 15.49
C LYS A 291 4.52 -33.94 16.38
N SER A 292 4.85 -32.71 16.77
CA SER A 292 5.83 -32.44 17.83
C SER A 292 5.25 -32.83 19.20
N ARG A 293 6.11 -32.78 20.23
CA ARG A 293 5.69 -32.92 21.63
C ARG A 293 4.61 -31.90 22.06
N ASP A 294 4.65 -30.68 21.52
CA ASP A 294 3.64 -29.63 21.71
C ASP A 294 2.35 -29.87 20.88
N GLY A 295 2.26 -30.99 20.15
CA GLY A 295 1.18 -31.30 19.20
C GLY A 295 1.26 -30.54 17.86
N ARG A 296 2.16 -29.56 17.72
CA ARG A 296 2.32 -28.79 16.49
C ARG A 296 2.83 -29.67 15.35
N LYS A 297 2.28 -29.46 14.15
CA LYS A 297 2.72 -30.12 12.91
C LYS A 297 3.60 -29.16 12.07
N PRO A 298 4.44 -29.63 11.13
CA PRO A 298 5.28 -28.80 10.25
C PRO A 298 4.56 -27.55 9.68
N LEU A 299 3.30 -27.69 9.26
CA LEU A 299 2.53 -26.57 8.70
C LEU A 299 2.27 -25.45 9.73
N HIS A 300 2.03 -25.80 11.01
CA HIS A 300 1.85 -24.84 12.10
C HIS A 300 3.13 -24.02 12.34
N GLN A 301 4.30 -24.67 12.36
CA GLN A 301 5.58 -23.97 12.52
C GLN A 301 5.92 -23.11 11.30
N ALA A 302 5.61 -23.56 10.09
CA ALA A 302 5.78 -22.76 8.87
C ALA A 302 4.89 -21.49 8.88
N VAL A 303 3.65 -21.59 9.40
CA VAL A 303 2.77 -20.42 9.62
C VAL A 303 3.34 -19.47 10.67
N LEU A 304 3.73 -20.00 11.85
CA LEU A 304 4.30 -19.22 12.96
C LEU A 304 5.48 -18.38 12.47
N HIS A 305 6.41 -19.00 11.75
CA HIS A 305 7.64 -18.38 11.26
C HIS A 305 7.49 -17.57 9.96
N ASN A 306 6.28 -17.50 9.38
CA ASN A 306 5.96 -16.79 8.14
C ASN A 306 6.76 -17.29 6.92
N LEU A 307 6.64 -18.59 6.65
CA LEU A 307 7.31 -19.30 5.56
C LEU A 307 6.31 -19.72 4.46
N PRO A 308 5.79 -18.79 3.63
CA PRO A 308 4.74 -19.10 2.66
C PRO A 308 5.12 -20.17 1.63
N LYS A 309 6.37 -20.20 1.12
CA LYS A 309 6.78 -21.26 0.18
C LYS A 309 6.85 -22.63 0.86
N VAL A 310 7.26 -22.70 2.13
CA VAL A 310 7.26 -23.96 2.89
C VAL A 310 5.82 -24.42 3.15
N CYS A 311 4.89 -23.51 3.48
CA CYS A 311 3.47 -23.85 3.60
C CYS A 311 2.91 -24.42 2.30
N GLN A 312 3.26 -23.82 1.15
CA GLN A 312 2.87 -24.31 -0.18
C GLN A 312 3.40 -25.73 -0.43
N LEU A 313 4.69 -25.94 -0.17
CA LEU A 313 5.37 -27.21 -0.36
C LEU A 313 4.80 -28.31 0.54
N LEU A 314 4.65 -28.06 1.84
CA LEU A 314 4.04 -28.99 2.79
C LEU A 314 2.65 -29.45 2.33
N VAL A 315 1.79 -28.51 1.91
CA VAL A 315 0.44 -28.85 1.44
C VAL A 315 0.47 -29.61 0.11
N SER A 316 1.43 -29.38 -0.78
CA SER A 316 1.60 -30.22 -1.98
C SER A 316 2.07 -31.65 -1.67
N PHE A 317 2.75 -31.86 -0.54
CA PHE A 317 3.14 -33.17 -0.01
C PHE A 317 2.16 -33.70 1.05
N GLY A 318 0.89 -33.28 1.00
CA GLY A 318 -0.19 -33.86 1.81
C GLY A 318 -0.29 -33.35 3.26
N ALA A 319 0.33 -32.23 3.60
CA ALA A 319 0.04 -31.56 4.88
C ALA A 319 -1.43 -31.12 4.93
N ASP A 320 -2.13 -31.56 5.96
CA ASP A 320 -3.53 -31.22 6.21
C ASP A 320 -3.64 -29.78 6.72
N VAL A 321 -4.50 -29.00 6.06
CA VAL A 321 -4.71 -27.57 6.27
C VAL A 321 -5.67 -27.24 7.41
N ASP A 322 -6.52 -28.18 7.80
CA ASP A 322 -7.51 -28.03 8.88
C ASP A 322 -7.03 -28.63 10.20
N ASN A 323 -6.02 -29.50 10.14
CA ASN A 323 -5.49 -30.27 11.26
C ASN A 323 -5.15 -29.39 12.46
N THR A 324 -5.83 -29.56 13.60
CA THR A 324 -5.60 -28.73 14.79
C THR A 324 -4.48 -29.27 15.69
N TYR A 325 -4.07 -28.45 16.67
CA TYR A 325 -3.34 -28.88 17.86
C TYR A 325 -3.82 -28.10 19.10
N THR A 326 -3.73 -28.73 20.27
CA THR A 326 -4.16 -28.19 21.57
C THR A 326 -3.00 -27.61 22.38
N ILE A 327 -3.13 -26.38 22.88
CA ILE A 327 -2.30 -25.85 23.97
C ILE A 327 -3.15 -25.84 25.25
N GLY A 328 -2.95 -26.82 26.12
CA GLY A 328 -3.83 -27.03 27.28
C GLY A 328 -5.23 -27.50 26.88
N GLU A 329 -6.17 -27.46 27.81
CA GLU A 329 -7.48 -28.12 27.68
C GLU A 329 -8.47 -27.45 26.71
N TYR A 330 -8.33 -26.13 26.44
CA TYR A 330 -9.39 -25.34 25.78
C TYR A 330 -8.98 -24.64 24.47
N TRP A 331 -7.71 -24.74 24.05
CA TRP A 331 -7.18 -23.93 22.94
C TRP A 331 -6.70 -24.81 21.78
N GLN A 332 -7.63 -25.21 20.92
CA GLN A 332 -7.35 -25.78 19.61
C GLN A 332 -7.02 -24.66 18.61
N LYS A 333 -5.94 -24.78 17.84
CA LYS A 333 -5.65 -23.86 16.73
C LYS A 333 -5.34 -24.64 15.45
N SER A 334 -6.06 -24.32 14.37
CA SER A 334 -5.71 -24.73 13.01
C SER A 334 -4.59 -23.84 12.44
N PRO A 335 -3.90 -24.27 11.36
CA PRO A 335 -2.92 -23.45 10.64
C PRO A 335 -3.49 -22.11 10.16
N LEU A 336 -4.77 -22.10 9.79
CA LEU A 336 -5.47 -20.90 9.31
C LEU A 336 -5.74 -19.91 10.45
N VAL A 337 -6.25 -20.39 11.59
CA VAL A 337 -6.43 -19.61 12.83
C VAL A 337 -5.08 -18.98 13.24
N MET A 338 -4.00 -19.75 13.32
CA MET A 338 -2.66 -19.21 13.56
C MET A 338 -2.25 -18.12 12.53
N ALA A 339 -2.59 -18.30 11.26
CA ALA A 339 -2.21 -17.35 10.22
C ALA A 339 -2.93 -16.00 10.39
N PHE A 340 -4.20 -15.98 10.81
CA PHE A 340 -4.93 -14.77 11.18
C PHE A 340 -4.33 -14.10 12.42
N HIS A 341 -4.17 -14.84 13.52
CA HIS A 341 -3.56 -14.37 14.76
C HIS A 341 -2.18 -13.70 14.56
N PHE A 342 -1.32 -14.28 13.72
CA PHE A 342 -0.01 -13.72 13.38
C PHE A 342 0.01 -12.81 12.14
N LYS A 343 -1.18 -12.42 11.64
CA LYS A 343 -1.40 -11.43 10.57
C LYS A 343 -0.67 -11.77 9.25
N ARG A 344 -0.60 -13.07 8.94
CA ARG A 344 0.20 -13.71 7.87
C ARG A 344 -0.49 -13.72 6.50
N TYR A 345 -0.88 -12.53 6.02
CA TYR A 345 -1.63 -12.32 4.76
C TYR A 345 -1.40 -13.34 3.63
N ASN A 346 -0.15 -13.52 3.16
CA ASN A 346 0.15 -14.39 2.01
C ASN A 346 -0.09 -15.88 2.30
N ILE A 347 0.00 -16.29 3.57
CA ILE A 347 -0.27 -17.66 4.02
C ILE A 347 -1.79 -17.87 4.15
N ILE A 348 -2.50 -16.90 4.73
CA ILE A 348 -3.98 -16.93 4.82
C ILE A 348 -4.59 -17.09 3.42
N LYS A 349 -4.20 -16.24 2.46
CA LYS A 349 -4.66 -16.32 1.06
C LYS A 349 -4.39 -17.70 0.43
N TYR A 350 -3.26 -18.32 0.74
CA TYR A 350 -2.94 -19.65 0.23
C TYR A 350 -3.79 -20.76 0.87
N LEU A 351 -3.95 -20.76 2.20
CA LEU A 351 -4.76 -21.74 2.92
C LEU A 351 -6.25 -21.64 2.50
N PHE A 352 -6.77 -20.43 2.32
CA PHE A 352 -8.09 -20.18 1.75
C PHE A 352 -8.26 -20.74 0.33
N LYS A 353 -7.26 -20.60 -0.54
CA LYS A 353 -7.26 -21.26 -1.88
C LYS A 353 -7.24 -22.79 -1.81
N LYS A 354 -6.93 -23.36 -0.64
CA LYS A 354 -6.96 -24.80 -0.35
C LYS A 354 -8.19 -25.22 0.46
N SER A 355 -9.22 -24.37 0.51
CA SER A 355 -10.49 -24.61 1.20
C SER A 355 -10.36 -24.90 2.69
N ALA A 356 -9.31 -24.35 3.34
CA ALA A 356 -9.13 -24.49 4.79
C ALA A 356 -10.33 -23.91 5.56
N LYS A 357 -10.89 -24.69 6.48
CA LYS A 357 -12.07 -24.34 7.27
C LYS A 357 -11.76 -23.15 8.18
N PHE A 358 -12.55 -22.10 8.01
CA PHE A 358 -12.49 -20.94 8.89
C PHE A 358 -13.32 -21.20 10.15
N GLU A 359 -12.64 -21.18 11.30
CA GLU A 359 -13.22 -21.21 12.63
C GLU A 359 -13.22 -19.79 13.23
N VAL A 360 -14.13 -19.52 14.17
CA VAL A 360 -14.41 -18.17 14.69
C VAL A 360 -13.24 -17.60 15.49
N GLU A 361 -12.38 -16.83 14.83
CA GLU A 361 -11.37 -15.97 15.47
C GLU A 361 -11.96 -14.64 15.99
N GLN A 362 -11.20 -13.93 16.82
CA GLN A 362 -11.49 -12.55 17.21
C GLN A 362 -11.70 -11.64 15.99
N ALA A 363 -12.81 -10.89 15.99
CA ALA A 363 -13.18 -9.97 14.92
C ALA A 363 -12.01 -9.07 14.47
N GLU A 364 -11.23 -8.52 15.42
CA GLU A 364 -10.12 -7.60 15.14
C GLU A 364 -9.07 -8.12 14.14
N ASN A 365 -8.75 -9.43 14.17
CA ASN A 365 -7.80 -10.02 13.22
C ASN A 365 -8.41 -10.13 11.83
N PHE A 366 -9.68 -10.49 11.73
CA PHE A 366 -10.44 -10.51 10.48
C PHE A 366 -10.50 -9.11 9.85
N LEU A 367 -10.78 -8.08 10.68
CA LEU A 367 -10.80 -6.68 10.26
C LEU A 367 -9.44 -6.19 9.72
N TYR A 368 -8.35 -6.50 10.41
CA TYR A 368 -7.00 -6.17 9.95
C TYR A 368 -6.69 -6.79 8.58
N ILE A 369 -7.14 -8.02 8.34
CA ILE A 369 -6.91 -8.72 7.06
C ILE A 369 -7.80 -8.15 5.94
N ALA A 370 -9.04 -7.76 6.24
CA ALA A 370 -9.91 -7.06 5.30
C ALA A 370 -9.34 -5.69 4.88
N ASP A 371 -8.95 -4.84 5.85
CA ASP A 371 -8.34 -3.54 5.55
C ASP A 371 -7.05 -3.72 4.71
N LYS A 372 -6.21 -4.72 5.02
CA LYS A 372 -4.99 -5.05 4.26
C LYS A 372 -5.24 -5.62 2.86
N ALA A 373 -6.36 -6.30 2.64
CA ALA A 373 -6.78 -6.76 1.31
C ALA A 373 -7.26 -5.59 0.45
N VAL A 374 -7.93 -4.59 1.05
CA VAL A 374 -8.30 -3.32 0.38
C VAL A 374 -7.06 -2.48 0.06
N GLU A 375 -6.08 -2.37 0.96
CA GLU A 375 -4.79 -1.70 0.71
C GLU A 375 -4.05 -2.29 -0.51
N LYS A 376 -4.12 -3.62 -0.67
CA LYS A 376 -3.43 -4.39 -1.71
C LYS A 376 -4.21 -4.57 -3.01
N GLU A 377 -5.46 -4.12 -3.07
CA GLU A 377 -6.36 -4.32 -4.22
C GLU A 377 -6.55 -5.81 -4.57
N ASP A 378 -6.63 -6.67 -3.56
CA ASP A 378 -6.67 -8.13 -3.72
C ASP A 378 -8.11 -8.68 -3.82
N ILE A 379 -8.62 -8.74 -5.06
CA ILE A 379 -10.00 -9.17 -5.36
C ILE A 379 -10.30 -10.56 -4.81
N GLU A 380 -9.39 -11.53 -5.03
CA GLU A 380 -9.59 -12.93 -4.59
C GLU A 380 -9.74 -13.02 -3.07
N MET A 381 -8.95 -12.24 -2.32
CA MET A 381 -9.00 -12.21 -0.87
C MET A 381 -10.30 -11.58 -0.35
N LEU A 382 -10.74 -10.46 -0.93
CA LEU A 382 -12.02 -9.85 -0.55
C LEU A 382 -13.22 -10.73 -0.92
N GLN A 383 -13.21 -11.34 -2.11
CA GLN A 383 -14.20 -12.32 -2.53
C GLN A 383 -14.32 -13.46 -1.52
N TYR A 384 -13.20 -13.99 -1.04
CA TYR A 384 -13.20 -15.04 -0.03
C TYR A 384 -13.80 -14.55 1.29
N LEU A 385 -13.34 -13.41 1.81
CA LEU A 385 -13.82 -12.85 3.08
C LEU A 385 -15.34 -12.56 3.08
N ILE A 386 -15.90 -12.16 1.94
CA ILE A 386 -17.35 -11.95 1.77
C ILE A 386 -18.10 -13.30 1.72
N ARG A 387 -17.53 -14.31 1.05
CA ARG A 387 -18.13 -15.66 0.93
C ARG A 387 -18.01 -16.51 2.20
N CYS A 388 -17.13 -16.17 3.15
CA CYS A 388 -17.07 -16.83 4.46
C CYS A 388 -18.45 -16.89 5.12
N GLU A 389 -18.94 -18.10 5.41
CA GLU A 389 -20.19 -18.32 6.16
C GLU A 389 -19.94 -18.16 7.67
N ASN A 390 -18.85 -18.72 8.18
CA ASN A 390 -18.45 -18.64 9.59
C ASN A 390 -17.68 -17.34 9.95
N SER A 391 -17.98 -16.23 9.29
CA SER A 391 -17.31 -14.94 9.56
C SER A 391 -17.63 -14.45 10.98
N PRO A 392 -16.65 -13.97 11.78
CA PRO A 392 -16.91 -13.42 13.12
C PRO A 392 -17.47 -11.99 13.06
N VAL A 393 -17.59 -11.44 11.85
CA VAL A 393 -18.12 -10.10 11.57
C VAL A 393 -19.22 -10.25 10.52
N ASP A 394 -20.32 -9.56 10.74
CA ASP A 394 -21.44 -9.47 9.79
C ASP A 394 -20.96 -9.09 8.37
N ARG A 395 -21.46 -9.83 7.37
CA ARG A 395 -21.17 -9.61 5.93
C ARG A 395 -21.58 -8.21 5.50
N GLU A 396 -22.70 -7.69 5.99
CA GLU A 396 -23.16 -6.33 5.70
C GLU A 396 -22.19 -5.29 6.28
N TRP A 397 -21.76 -5.46 7.53
CA TRP A 397 -20.69 -4.63 8.12
C TRP A 397 -19.39 -4.68 7.30
N ILE A 398 -18.92 -5.87 6.89
CA ILE A 398 -17.69 -6.06 6.11
C ILE A 398 -17.76 -5.26 4.81
N CYS A 399 -18.86 -5.40 4.06
CA CYS A 399 -19.06 -4.70 2.81
C CYS A 399 -19.16 -3.17 3.00
N LYS A 400 -19.89 -2.71 4.04
CA LYS A 400 -19.95 -1.28 4.42
C LYS A 400 -18.56 -0.72 4.77
N LYS A 401 -17.72 -1.46 5.50
CA LYS A 401 -16.35 -1.07 5.85
C LYS A 401 -15.45 -1.00 4.62
N ILE A 402 -15.42 -2.05 3.79
CA ILE A 402 -14.65 -2.10 2.52
C ILE A 402 -15.02 -0.89 1.64
N ARG A 403 -16.33 -0.67 1.43
CA ARG A 403 -16.87 0.49 0.71
C ARG A 403 -16.36 1.81 1.29
N ASN A 404 -16.51 2.01 2.59
CA ASN A 404 -16.11 3.25 3.25
C ASN A 404 -14.58 3.48 3.24
N THR A 405 -13.76 2.43 3.18
CA THR A 405 -12.30 2.53 3.02
C THR A 405 -11.92 2.88 1.58
N ILE A 406 -12.52 2.23 0.57
CA ILE A 406 -12.32 2.57 -0.85
C ILE A 406 -12.76 4.01 -1.14
N LEU A 407 -13.91 4.43 -0.60
CA LEU A 407 -14.44 5.81 -0.70
C LEU A 407 -13.58 6.86 0.02
N LYS A 408 -12.51 6.50 0.75
CA LYS A 408 -11.56 7.47 1.32
C LYS A 408 -10.35 7.71 0.44
N ASP A 409 -9.92 6.72 -0.35
CA ASP A 409 -8.63 6.71 -1.08
C ASP A 409 -8.84 6.68 -2.60
N ARG A 410 -9.54 7.71 -3.10
CA ARG A 410 -10.26 7.71 -4.39
C ARG A 410 -9.35 7.85 -5.61
N THR A 411 -8.69 6.77 -5.97
CA THR A 411 -8.10 6.60 -7.30
C THR A 411 -9.09 5.91 -8.25
N HIS A 412 -9.01 6.21 -9.55
CA HIS A 412 -9.86 5.59 -10.57
C HIS A 412 -9.73 4.05 -10.58
N LYS A 413 -8.55 3.53 -10.24
CA LYS A 413 -8.29 2.08 -10.12
C LYS A 413 -9.08 1.45 -8.96
N LYS A 414 -9.08 2.08 -7.78
CA LYS A 414 -9.86 1.59 -6.62
C LYS A 414 -11.37 1.65 -6.83
N LEU A 415 -11.86 2.54 -7.70
CA LEU A 415 -13.27 2.59 -8.12
C LEU A 415 -13.62 1.52 -9.18
N GLN A 416 -12.74 1.24 -10.13
CA GLN A 416 -12.90 0.07 -11.02
C GLN A 416 -12.83 -1.26 -10.25
N PHE A 417 -11.97 -1.33 -9.23
CA PHE A 417 -11.94 -2.44 -8.27
C PHE A 417 -13.27 -2.56 -7.52
N PHE A 418 -13.86 -1.47 -7.03
CA PHE A 418 -15.18 -1.47 -6.39
C PHE A 418 -16.28 -2.04 -7.31
N LEU A 419 -16.28 -1.68 -8.59
CA LEU A 419 -17.19 -2.27 -9.59
C LEU A 419 -16.98 -3.78 -9.80
N SER A 420 -15.75 -4.28 -9.72
CA SER A 420 -15.53 -5.74 -9.74
C SER A 420 -16.15 -6.45 -8.53
N LEU A 421 -16.41 -5.72 -7.44
CA LEU A 421 -17.04 -6.24 -6.23
C LEU A 421 -18.58 -6.10 -6.23
N SER A 422 -19.18 -5.22 -7.04
CA SER A 422 -20.65 -5.04 -7.06
C SER A 422 -21.40 -6.30 -7.54
N ASN A 423 -20.74 -7.13 -8.35
CA ASN A 423 -21.24 -8.43 -8.79
C ASN A 423 -21.20 -9.52 -7.68
N ILE A 424 -20.63 -9.23 -6.50
CA ILE A 424 -20.49 -10.20 -5.40
C ILE A 424 -21.60 -10.06 -4.36
N HIS A 425 -22.04 -8.83 -4.05
CA HIS A 425 -23.03 -8.59 -3.00
C HIS A 425 -23.88 -7.33 -3.28
N PRO A 426 -25.23 -7.40 -3.20
CA PRO A 426 -26.13 -6.28 -3.53
C PRO A 426 -25.80 -4.97 -2.82
N ILE A 427 -25.37 -5.03 -1.56
CA ILE A 427 -25.01 -3.88 -0.71
C ILE A 427 -23.91 -2.93 -1.26
N PHE A 428 -23.18 -3.34 -2.31
CA PHE A 428 -22.26 -2.46 -3.01
C PHE A 428 -22.96 -1.53 -4.02
N GLY A 429 -24.16 -1.89 -4.50
CA GLY A 429 -25.07 -1.04 -5.28
C GLY A 429 -26.25 -0.49 -4.45
N GLU A 430 -26.80 -1.29 -3.53
CA GLU A 430 -27.88 -0.90 -2.62
C GLU A 430 -27.41 0.16 -1.61
N THR A 431 -27.57 1.41 -2.01
CA THR A 431 -27.55 2.53 -1.09
C THR A 431 -28.61 3.53 -1.49
N ASN A 432 -29.58 3.75 -0.60
CA ASN A 432 -30.45 4.90 -0.70
C ASN A 432 -29.63 6.21 -0.61
N SER A 433 -28.47 6.23 0.08
CA SER A 433 -27.66 7.46 0.24
C SER A 433 -26.34 7.55 -0.55
N GLY A 434 -25.87 6.49 -1.22
CA GLY A 434 -24.45 6.38 -1.58
C GLY A 434 -23.98 7.36 -2.66
N LEU A 435 -24.86 7.66 -3.63
CA LEU A 435 -24.58 8.70 -4.63
C LEU A 435 -24.58 10.10 -3.98
N THR A 436 -25.46 10.35 -3.00
CA THR A 436 -25.48 11.60 -2.21
C THR A 436 -24.23 11.73 -1.34
N ASP A 437 -23.80 10.66 -0.66
CA ASP A 437 -22.58 10.64 0.16
C ASP A 437 -21.30 10.73 -0.67
N MET A 438 -21.30 10.22 -1.91
CA MET A 438 -20.25 10.49 -2.90
C MET A 438 -20.24 11.99 -3.25
N CYS A 439 -21.35 12.57 -3.70
CA CYS A 439 -21.46 14.00 -3.99
C CYS A 439 -21.00 14.86 -2.79
N ARG A 440 -21.36 14.47 -1.55
CA ARG A 440 -20.94 15.12 -0.30
C ARG A 440 -19.43 15.16 -0.08
N ASN A 441 -18.73 14.10 -0.46
CA ASN A 441 -17.33 13.91 -0.09
C ASN A 441 -16.34 14.12 -1.24
N ASP A 442 -16.72 13.93 -2.50
CA ASP A 442 -15.82 14.13 -3.66
C ASP A 442 -15.62 15.58 -4.03
N ILE A 443 -16.70 16.35 -3.96
CA ILE A 443 -16.71 17.77 -4.28
C ILE A 443 -15.82 18.60 -3.34
N ARG A 444 -15.62 18.13 -2.10
CA ARG A 444 -14.73 18.78 -1.13
C ARG A 444 -13.23 18.63 -1.43
N LYS A 445 -12.82 17.74 -2.36
CA LYS A 445 -11.40 17.49 -2.67
C LYS A 445 -11.07 17.43 -4.16
N ASN A 446 -11.83 16.69 -4.97
CA ASN A 446 -11.46 16.31 -6.35
C ASN A 446 -12.48 16.79 -7.41
N LEU A 447 -12.93 18.05 -7.29
CA LEU A 447 -13.57 18.84 -8.36
C LEU A 447 -14.50 18.08 -9.33
N GLY A 448 -15.54 17.41 -8.82
CA GLY A 448 -16.72 17.01 -9.61
C GLY A 448 -16.44 16.20 -10.89
N SER A 449 -15.68 15.10 -10.80
CA SER A 449 -15.43 14.23 -11.95
C SER A 449 -16.69 13.49 -12.40
N ILE A 450 -17.10 13.70 -13.66
CA ILE A 450 -18.22 12.98 -14.30
C ILE A 450 -17.99 11.47 -14.27
N GLY A 451 -16.76 11.03 -14.60
CA GLY A 451 -16.40 9.61 -14.64
C GLY A 451 -16.60 8.89 -13.31
N ILE A 452 -16.49 9.57 -12.16
CA ILE A 452 -16.80 8.93 -10.87
C ILE A 452 -18.31 8.73 -10.72
N CYS A 453 -19.12 9.72 -11.11
CA CYS A 453 -20.58 9.63 -11.09
C CYS A 453 -21.09 8.53 -12.04
N GLU A 454 -20.50 8.42 -13.23
CA GLU A 454 -20.74 7.35 -14.21
C GLU A 454 -20.49 5.96 -13.61
N LEU A 455 -19.32 5.77 -12.98
CA LEU A 455 -18.97 4.50 -12.34
C LEU A 455 -19.95 4.12 -11.22
N PHE A 456 -20.44 5.07 -10.41
CA PHE A 456 -21.43 4.75 -9.37
C PHE A 456 -22.83 4.43 -9.91
N VAL A 457 -23.29 5.10 -10.97
CA VAL A 457 -24.56 4.73 -11.63
C VAL A 457 -24.45 3.35 -12.27
N LEU A 458 -23.31 3.03 -12.92
CA LEU A 458 -23.03 1.67 -13.42
C LEU A 458 -22.93 0.61 -12.31
N ALA A 459 -22.55 1.00 -11.08
CA ALA A 459 -22.56 0.13 -9.90
C ALA A 459 -23.98 -0.16 -9.35
N GLY A 460 -25.03 0.42 -9.93
CA GLY A 460 -26.41 0.30 -9.46
C GLY A 460 -26.81 1.30 -8.36
N ALA A 461 -26.04 2.36 -8.13
CA ALA A 461 -26.40 3.38 -7.14
C ALA A 461 -27.70 4.11 -7.53
N GLN A 462 -28.62 4.28 -6.57
CA GLN A 462 -29.91 4.93 -6.81
C GLN A 462 -29.73 6.41 -7.15
N ILE A 463 -30.12 6.82 -8.37
CA ILE A 463 -29.96 8.20 -8.84
C ILE A 463 -30.82 9.23 -8.09
N ASN A 464 -31.96 8.78 -7.57
CA ASN A 464 -32.92 9.55 -6.76
C ASN A 464 -32.88 9.15 -5.28
N GLY A 465 -31.93 8.31 -4.87
CA GLY A 465 -31.79 7.90 -3.48
C GLY A 465 -31.50 9.09 -2.58
N VAL A 466 -32.13 9.15 -1.41
CA VAL A 466 -31.88 10.18 -0.41
C VAL A 466 -31.15 9.68 0.82
N ASP A 467 -30.42 10.59 1.44
CA ASP A 467 -29.77 10.37 2.72
C ASP A 467 -30.69 10.71 3.90
N GLY A 468 -30.15 10.62 5.12
CA GLY A 468 -30.89 10.96 6.35
C GLY A 468 -31.27 12.45 6.52
N CYS A 469 -31.03 13.29 5.51
CA CYS A 469 -31.48 14.68 5.44
C CYS A 469 -32.60 14.90 4.40
N ASP A 470 -33.07 13.83 3.74
CA ASP A 470 -33.96 13.86 2.57
C ASP A 470 -33.35 14.64 1.37
N GLU A 471 -32.02 14.68 1.25
CA GLU A 471 -31.33 15.34 0.13
C GLU A 471 -31.05 14.33 -1.00
N SER A 472 -31.57 14.60 -2.21
CA SER A 472 -31.20 13.85 -3.41
C SER A 472 -29.87 14.32 -3.98
N PRO A 473 -29.13 13.50 -4.76
CA PRO A 473 -27.84 13.88 -5.32
C PRO A 473 -27.95 15.14 -6.18
N LEU A 474 -28.99 15.22 -7.01
CA LEU A 474 -29.30 16.39 -7.83
C LEU A 474 -29.50 17.65 -6.99
N LEU A 475 -30.27 17.58 -5.90
CA LEU A 475 -30.48 18.73 -5.02
C LEU A 475 -29.15 19.16 -4.38
N TYR A 476 -28.40 18.21 -3.83
CA TYR A 476 -27.11 18.46 -3.17
C TYR A 476 -26.08 19.14 -4.09
N MET A 477 -26.01 18.72 -5.37
CA MET A 477 -25.17 19.36 -6.39
C MET A 477 -25.48 20.86 -6.61
N ILE A 478 -26.72 21.28 -6.35
CA ILE A 478 -27.20 22.66 -6.49
C ILE A 478 -27.00 23.44 -5.18
N GLU A 479 -27.26 22.81 -4.03
CA GLU A 479 -27.01 23.29 -2.65
C GLU A 479 -25.57 23.77 -2.44
N LEU A 480 -24.59 23.05 -3.01
CA LEU A 480 -23.16 23.20 -2.72
C LEU A 480 -22.54 24.55 -3.13
N ARG A 481 -23.18 25.33 -4.01
CA ARG A 481 -22.60 26.54 -4.61
C ARG A 481 -21.98 27.54 -3.62
N PRO A 482 -22.56 27.85 -2.44
CA PRO A 482 -22.01 28.82 -1.49
C PRO A 482 -20.66 28.42 -0.87
N LYS A 483 -20.26 27.15 -0.97
CA LYS A 483 -19.08 26.60 -0.29
C LYS A 483 -17.82 26.54 -1.18
N LEU A 484 -17.91 26.97 -2.44
CA LEU A 484 -16.81 26.90 -3.42
C LEU A 484 -16.03 28.22 -3.53
N LYS A 485 -14.70 28.13 -3.69
CA LYS A 485 -13.80 29.28 -3.68
C LYS A 485 -13.86 30.15 -4.94
N SER A 486 -14.21 29.60 -6.11
CA SER A 486 -14.33 30.37 -7.35
C SER A 486 -15.59 30.09 -8.17
N ARG A 487 -16.02 31.10 -8.94
CA ARG A 487 -17.13 30.97 -9.89
C ARG A 487 -16.82 30.09 -11.11
N ARG A 488 -15.55 29.87 -11.44
CA ARG A 488 -15.15 29.12 -12.65
C ARG A 488 -15.25 27.61 -12.42
N GLU A 489 -14.75 27.12 -11.28
CA GLU A 489 -14.80 25.69 -10.88
C GLU A 489 -16.21 25.10 -10.94
N TYR A 490 -17.23 25.85 -10.51
CA TYR A 490 -18.62 25.37 -10.57
C TYR A 490 -19.09 25.08 -12.01
N TYR A 491 -18.77 25.96 -12.97
CA TYR A 491 -19.39 25.90 -14.29
C TYR A 491 -18.76 24.92 -15.27
N THR A 492 -17.54 24.42 -15.04
CA THR A 492 -16.89 23.44 -15.93
C THR A 492 -17.19 21.99 -15.54
N ASN A 493 -17.28 21.69 -14.23
CA ASN A 493 -17.35 20.30 -13.76
C ASN A 493 -18.72 19.96 -13.16
N TYR A 494 -19.32 20.85 -12.36
CA TYR A 494 -20.57 20.57 -11.64
C TYR A 494 -21.79 20.67 -12.56
N PHE A 495 -21.77 21.60 -13.52
CA PHE A 495 -22.83 21.70 -14.53
C PHE A 495 -22.98 20.37 -15.31
N SER A 496 -21.85 19.79 -15.71
CA SER A 496 -21.80 18.53 -16.47
C SER A 496 -22.26 17.33 -15.64
N VAL A 497 -21.97 17.29 -14.33
CA VAL A 497 -22.51 16.26 -13.43
C VAL A 497 -24.02 16.43 -13.22
N VAL A 498 -24.53 17.66 -13.09
CA VAL A 498 -25.98 17.93 -13.00
C VAL A 498 -26.69 17.52 -14.30
N GLU A 499 -26.09 17.79 -15.46
CA GLU A 499 -26.58 17.33 -16.76
C GLU A 499 -26.57 15.82 -16.89
N TYR A 500 -25.51 15.14 -16.44
CA TYR A 500 -25.44 13.69 -16.40
C TYR A 500 -26.52 13.08 -15.51
N LEU A 501 -26.73 13.61 -14.30
CA LEU A 501 -27.77 13.13 -13.38
C LEU A 501 -29.17 13.28 -14.00
N LEU A 502 -29.48 14.43 -14.60
CA LEU A 502 -30.78 14.65 -15.26
C LEU A 502 -30.99 13.73 -16.47
N LYS A 503 -29.97 13.52 -17.31
CA LYS A 503 -30.01 12.57 -18.44
C LYS A 503 -30.27 11.13 -18.02
N ASN A 504 -29.81 10.72 -16.82
CA ASN A 504 -30.00 9.37 -16.30
C ASN A 504 -31.24 9.23 -15.38
N GLY A 505 -32.16 10.21 -15.38
CA GLY A 505 -33.46 10.10 -14.69
C GLY A 505 -33.53 10.71 -13.28
N ALA A 506 -32.64 11.63 -12.92
CA ALA A 506 -32.77 12.39 -11.68
C ALA A 506 -34.03 13.28 -11.69
N ASN A 507 -34.82 13.24 -10.62
CA ASN A 507 -36.10 13.93 -10.51
C ASN A 507 -35.89 15.45 -10.32
N ALA A 508 -36.08 16.21 -11.40
CA ALA A 508 -35.98 17.68 -11.41
C ALA A 508 -36.96 18.39 -10.46
N ASN A 509 -38.03 17.69 -10.03
CA ASN A 509 -39.06 18.16 -9.11
C ASN A 509 -38.97 17.54 -7.71
N TYR A 510 -37.86 16.89 -7.36
CA TYR A 510 -37.66 16.30 -6.03
C TYR A 510 -37.87 17.34 -4.92
N LYS A 511 -38.61 16.99 -3.85
CA LYS A 511 -38.95 17.92 -2.77
C LYS A 511 -38.03 17.71 -1.57
N SER A 512 -37.27 18.74 -1.18
CA SER A 512 -36.46 18.71 0.04
C SER A 512 -37.31 18.75 1.31
N ARG A 513 -36.69 18.49 2.47
CA ARG A 513 -37.31 18.63 3.79
C ARG A 513 -37.90 20.03 4.05
N ASP A 514 -37.25 21.09 3.55
CA ASP A 514 -37.73 22.49 3.58
C ASP A 514 -38.88 22.75 2.58
N GLY A 515 -39.31 21.74 1.82
CA GLY A 515 -40.27 21.86 0.73
C GLY A 515 -39.71 22.41 -0.58
N ARG A 516 -38.43 22.81 -0.64
CA ARG A 516 -37.80 23.37 -1.85
C ARG A 516 -37.56 22.28 -2.89
N LYS A 517 -37.80 22.62 -4.16
CA LYS A 517 -37.37 21.81 -5.33
C LYS A 517 -36.02 22.29 -5.90
N PRO A 518 -35.29 21.46 -6.67
CA PRO A 518 -34.07 21.85 -7.38
C PRO A 518 -34.12 23.23 -8.06
N LEU A 519 -35.24 23.59 -8.69
CA LEU A 519 -35.39 24.90 -9.35
C LEU A 519 -35.36 26.06 -8.34
N HIS A 520 -36.10 25.96 -7.23
CA HIS A 520 -36.07 26.95 -6.14
C HIS A 520 -34.65 27.21 -5.63
N GLN A 521 -33.88 26.13 -5.45
CA GLN A 521 -32.49 26.20 -4.96
C GLN A 521 -31.53 26.76 -6.02
N ALA A 522 -31.74 26.45 -7.30
CA ALA A 522 -30.99 27.06 -8.41
C ALA A 522 -31.25 28.58 -8.53
N VAL A 523 -32.48 29.03 -8.28
CA VAL A 523 -32.83 30.47 -8.22
C VAL A 523 -32.14 31.17 -7.05
N LEU A 524 -32.24 30.61 -5.85
CA LEU A 524 -31.60 31.12 -4.63
C LEU A 524 -30.10 31.40 -4.89
N HIS A 525 -29.40 30.40 -5.41
CA HIS A 525 -27.97 30.44 -5.66
C HIS A 525 -27.57 31.21 -6.93
N ASN A 526 -28.50 31.75 -7.72
CA ASN A 526 -28.27 32.50 -8.98
C ASN A 526 -27.66 31.67 -10.13
N LEU A 527 -28.20 30.49 -10.40
CA LEU A 527 -27.68 29.53 -11.39
C LEU A 527 -28.50 29.51 -12.69
N PRO A 528 -28.38 30.50 -13.60
CA PRO A 528 -29.24 30.59 -14.78
C PRO A 528 -29.14 29.38 -15.72
N LYS A 529 -27.93 28.87 -15.99
CA LYS A 529 -27.75 27.66 -16.82
C LYS A 529 -28.39 26.42 -16.20
N VAL A 530 -28.33 26.26 -14.87
CA VAL A 530 -28.97 25.12 -14.18
C VAL A 530 -30.49 25.28 -14.15
N CYS A 531 -31.01 26.51 -13.99
CA CYS A 531 -32.45 26.77 -14.14
C CYS A 531 -32.96 26.40 -15.54
N GLN A 532 -32.21 26.77 -16.58
CA GLN A 532 -32.51 26.41 -17.98
C GLN A 532 -32.54 24.89 -18.18
N LEU A 533 -31.54 24.20 -17.66
CA LEU A 533 -31.40 22.76 -17.75
C LEU A 533 -32.54 22.03 -17.00
N LEU A 534 -32.81 22.40 -15.75
CA LEU A 534 -33.90 21.84 -14.95
C LEU A 534 -35.26 21.98 -15.64
N VAL A 535 -35.57 23.16 -16.18
CA VAL A 535 -36.83 23.38 -16.91
C VAL A 535 -36.89 22.58 -18.21
N SER A 536 -35.76 22.38 -18.92
CA SER A 536 -35.74 21.48 -20.08
C SER A 536 -35.95 20.00 -19.73
N PHE A 537 -35.66 19.60 -18.49
CA PHE A 537 -35.94 18.27 -17.94
C PHE A 537 -37.22 18.23 -17.09
N GLY A 538 -38.16 19.15 -17.34
CA GLY A 538 -39.52 19.10 -16.78
C GLY A 538 -39.69 19.67 -15.36
N ALA A 539 -38.75 20.49 -14.87
CA ALA A 539 -38.97 21.22 -13.61
C ALA A 539 -40.14 22.21 -13.72
N ASP A 540 -41.04 22.15 -12.76
CA ASP A 540 -42.20 23.03 -12.67
C ASP A 540 -41.77 24.46 -12.30
N VAL A 541 -42.17 25.42 -13.13
CA VAL A 541 -41.82 26.85 -13.02
C VAL A 541 -42.75 27.63 -12.08
N ASP A 542 -43.95 27.11 -11.81
CA ASP A 542 -45.02 27.75 -11.04
C ASP A 542 -45.20 27.14 -9.64
N ASP A 543 -44.65 25.94 -9.42
CA ASP A 543 -44.66 25.24 -8.12
C ASP A 543 -44.34 26.16 -6.94
N THR A 544 -45.00 25.95 -5.81
CA THR A 544 -44.76 26.76 -4.60
C THR A 544 -44.41 25.89 -3.41
N TYR A 545 -43.54 26.42 -2.55
CA TYR A 545 -43.28 25.85 -1.23
C TYR A 545 -43.61 26.85 -0.13
N LYS A 546 -44.01 26.34 1.04
CA LYS A 546 -44.37 27.13 2.22
C LYS A 546 -43.19 27.20 3.19
N ILE A 547 -42.91 28.39 3.74
CA ILE A 547 -42.08 28.59 4.92
C ILE A 547 -42.98 29.20 6.00
N GLY A 548 -43.39 28.42 6.99
CA GLY A 548 -44.41 28.84 7.97
C GLY A 548 -45.81 29.00 7.36
N GLU A 549 -46.72 29.59 8.13
CA GLU A 549 -48.16 29.61 7.78
C GLU A 549 -48.52 30.58 6.66
N TYR A 550 -47.77 31.69 6.50
CA TYR A 550 -48.16 32.84 5.66
C TYR A 550 -47.32 33.04 4.39
N TRP A 551 -46.32 32.20 4.12
CA TRP A 551 -45.29 32.48 3.09
C TRP A 551 -45.16 31.37 2.04
N GLN A 552 -45.90 31.51 0.93
CA GLN A 552 -45.74 30.70 -0.27
C GLN A 552 -44.75 31.37 -1.24
N LYS A 553 -43.74 30.64 -1.74
CA LYS A 553 -42.78 31.18 -2.72
C LYS A 553 -42.67 30.27 -3.93
N SER A 554 -42.91 30.82 -5.12
CA SER A 554 -42.56 30.21 -6.40
C SER A 554 -41.11 30.54 -6.80
N PRO A 555 -40.52 29.85 -7.80
CA PRO A 555 -39.21 30.20 -8.35
C PRO A 555 -39.15 31.64 -8.86
N LEU A 556 -40.25 32.14 -9.42
CA LEU A 556 -40.35 33.53 -9.90
C LEU A 556 -40.33 34.53 -8.73
N VAL A 557 -41.13 34.30 -7.68
CA VAL A 557 -41.14 35.13 -6.45
C VAL A 557 -39.73 35.23 -5.86
N MET A 558 -39.02 34.11 -5.75
CA MET A 558 -37.64 34.07 -5.28
C MET A 558 -36.71 34.86 -6.21
N ALA A 559 -36.87 34.74 -7.53
CA ALA A 559 -36.03 35.43 -8.50
C ALA A 559 -36.18 36.96 -8.39
N PHE A 560 -37.42 37.45 -8.19
CA PHE A 560 -37.73 38.85 -7.90
C PHE A 560 -37.08 39.33 -6.59
N HIS A 561 -37.34 38.64 -5.48
CA HIS A 561 -36.82 38.98 -4.16
C HIS A 561 -35.28 39.04 -4.14
N PHE A 562 -34.61 38.09 -4.79
CA PHE A 562 -33.14 38.05 -4.90
C PHE A 562 -32.57 38.81 -6.12
N LYS A 563 -33.40 39.60 -6.83
CA LYS A 563 -33.00 40.54 -7.89
C LYS A 563 -32.27 39.87 -9.09
N ARG A 564 -32.64 38.62 -9.39
CA ARG A 564 -31.97 37.67 -10.32
C ARG A 564 -32.35 37.86 -11.79
N TYR A 565 -32.14 39.06 -12.34
CA TYR A 565 -32.55 39.47 -13.71
C TYR A 565 -32.54 38.37 -14.81
N ASN A 566 -31.42 37.67 -15.02
CA ASN A 566 -31.32 36.69 -16.11
C ASN A 566 -32.22 35.46 -15.90
N ILE A 567 -32.48 35.09 -14.63
CA ILE A 567 -33.38 34.01 -14.25
C ILE A 567 -34.84 34.47 -14.38
N ILE A 568 -35.14 35.70 -13.92
CA ILE A 568 -36.46 36.33 -14.09
C ILE A 568 -36.87 36.32 -15.56
N LYS A 569 -36.02 36.84 -16.46
CA LYS A 569 -36.29 36.85 -17.91
C LYS A 569 -36.51 35.43 -18.47
N TYR A 570 -35.74 34.44 -18.02
CA TYR A 570 -35.90 33.07 -18.49
C TYR A 570 -37.21 32.42 -18.03
N LEU A 571 -37.58 32.56 -16.74
CA LEU A 571 -38.83 32.03 -16.21
C LEU A 571 -40.05 32.70 -16.88
N PHE A 572 -39.99 34.00 -17.17
CA PHE A 572 -41.03 34.69 -17.93
C PHE A 572 -41.17 34.20 -19.38
N ASN A 573 -40.05 33.96 -20.08
CA ASN A 573 -40.08 33.33 -21.41
C ASN A 573 -40.59 31.87 -21.38
N LYS A 574 -40.82 31.31 -20.19
CA LYS A 574 -41.45 30.01 -19.93
C LYS A 574 -42.83 30.13 -19.26
N SER A 575 -43.49 31.28 -19.47
CA SER A 575 -44.87 31.58 -19.03
C SER A 575 -45.14 31.39 -17.53
N ALA A 576 -44.13 31.58 -16.68
CA ALA A 576 -44.31 31.53 -15.23
C ALA A 576 -45.30 32.61 -14.74
N LYS A 577 -46.24 32.23 -13.87
CA LYS A 577 -47.35 33.07 -13.39
C LYS A 577 -46.87 34.22 -12.51
N PHE A 578 -47.28 35.43 -12.87
CA PHE A 578 -47.01 36.65 -12.12
C PHE A 578 -48.20 37.00 -11.20
N ASN A 579 -47.92 37.35 -9.94
CA ASN A 579 -48.93 37.73 -8.94
C ASN A 579 -48.65 39.13 -8.35
N VAL A 580 -49.72 39.84 -8.02
CA VAL A 580 -49.78 41.29 -7.74
C VAL A 580 -48.97 41.72 -6.52
N GLU A 581 -48.86 40.84 -5.50
CA GLU A 581 -48.08 41.07 -4.26
C GLU A 581 -46.58 41.33 -4.50
N GLN A 582 -46.06 41.08 -5.71
CA GLN A 582 -44.64 41.16 -6.06
C GLN A 582 -44.18 42.59 -6.48
N ALA A 583 -45.05 43.59 -6.24
CA ALA A 583 -44.92 44.99 -6.66
C ALA A 583 -43.56 45.65 -6.34
N GLU A 584 -43.06 45.46 -5.11
CA GLU A 584 -41.98 46.29 -4.56
C GLU A 584 -40.64 46.13 -5.31
N ASN A 585 -40.39 44.96 -5.90
CA ASN A 585 -39.19 44.69 -6.70
C ASN A 585 -39.41 44.86 -8.22
N PHE A 586 -40.64 45.13 -8.67
CA PHE A 586 -40.97 45.37 -10.08
C PHE A 586 -40.19 46.57 -10.65
N LEU A 587 -40.11 47.66 -9.87
CA LEU A 587 -39.39 48.88 -10.25
C LEU A 587 -37.88 48.63 -10.47
N TYR A 588 -37.25 47.81 -9.62
CA TYR A 588 -35.84 47.43 -9.80
C TYR A 588 -35.59 46.72 -11.13
N ILE A 589 -36.54 45.90 -11.57
CA ILE A 589 -36.43 45.13 -12.80
C ILE A 589 -36.65 46.02 -14.01
N ALA A 590 -37.64 46.94 -13.96
CA ALA A 590 -37.86 47.96 -14.97
C ALA A 590 -36.61 48.84 -15.18
N ASP A 591 -36.04 49.42 -14.12
CA ASP A 591 -34.82 50.23 -14.20
C ASP A 591 -33.63 49.43 -14.76
N LYS A 592 -33.50 48.14 -14.38
CA LYS A 592 -32.42 47.27 -14.87
C LYS A 592 -32.61 46.83 -16.32
N ALA A 593 -33.84 46.66 -16.79
CA ALA A 593 -34.17 46.41 -18.19
C ALA A 593 -33.89 47.66 -19.06
N VAL A 594 -34.22 48.86 -18.55
CA VAL A 594 -33.84 50.15 -19.16
C VAL A 594 -32.33 50.30 -19.26
N GLN A 595 -31.58 50.02 -18.19
CA GLN A 595 -30.10 50.07 -18.20
C GLN A 595 -29.49 49.12 -19.24
N LYS A 596 -30.08 47.93 -19.41
CA LYS A 596 -29.64 46.91 -20.37
C LYS A 596 -30.18 47.07 -21.79
N GLN A 597 -31.11 48.01 -22.02
CA GLN A 597 -31.84 48.17 -23.28
C GLN A 597 -32.60 46.90 -23.73
N ASP A 598 -33.17 46.16 -22.78
CA ASP A 598 -33.83 44.87 -23.03
C ASP A 598 -35.30 45.07 -23.41
N ILE A 599 -35.56 45.18 -24.72
CA ILE A 599 -36.89 45.48 -25.28
C ILE A 599 -37.92 44.42 -24.90
N GLU A 600 -37.57 43.13 -25.00
CA GLU A 600 -38.46 42.00 -24.67
C GLU A 600 -38.93 42.09 -23.21
N MET A 601 -37.99 42.37 -22.29
CA MET A 601 -38.29 42.49 -20.87
C MET A 601 -39.20 43.70 -20.59
N LEU A 602 -39.00 44.83 -21.27
CA LEU A 602 -39.87 46.00 -21.13
C LEU A 602 -41.25 45.77 -21.75
N GLN A 603 -41.33 45.15 -22.94
CA GLN A 603 -42.61 44.77 -23.56
C GLN A 603 -43.43 43.87 -22.65
N PHE A 604 -42.79 42.88 -22.02
CA PHE A 604 -43.43 42.01 -21.05
C PHE A 604 -43.97 42.81 -19.85
N LEU A 605 -43.15 43.64 -19.21
CA LEU A 605 -43.56 44.47 -18.06
C LEU A 605 -44.72 45.43 -18.41
N ILE A 606 -44.79 45.93 -19.64
CA ILE A 606 -45.85 46.84 -20.13
C ILE A 606 -47.15 46.07 -20.52
N ARG A 607 -47.06 44.77 -20.76
CA ARG A 607 -48.19 43.88 -21.12
C ARG A 607 -48.68 43.02 -19.95
N CYS A 608 -48.07 43.09 -18.78
CA CYS A 608 -48.52 42.38 -17.59
C CYS A 608 -49.88 42.92 -17.10
N GLU A 609 -50.96 42.22 -17.38
CA GLU A 609 -52.32 42.55 -16.91
C GLU A 609 -52.39 42.57 -15.38
N ASN A 610 -51.67 41.65 -14.71
CA ASN A 610 -51.56 41.58 -13.24
C ASN A 610 -50.55 42.58 -12.65
N SER A 611 -50.30 43.72 -13.29
CA SER A 611 -49.39 44.74 -12.76
C SER A 611 -50.04 45.51 -11.60
N PRO A 612 -49.41 45.58 -10.41
CA PRO A 612 -49.87 46.40 -9.28
C PRO A 612 -49.71 47.91 -9.50
N LEU A 613 -48.99 48.30 -10.55
CA LEU A 613 -48.71 49.70 -10.89
C LEU A 613 -49.39 50.01 -12.22
N ASP A 614 -50.03 51.18 -12.27
CA ASP A 614 -50.65 51.71 -13.49
C ASP A 614 -49.66 51.69 -14.66
N ARG A 615 -50.14 51.16 -15.80
CA ARG A 615 -49.40 51.04 -17.05
C ARG A 615 -48.88 52.40 -17.52
N GLU A 616 -49.68 53.45 -17.35
CA GLU A 616 -49.31 54.82 -17.71
C GLU A 616 -48.19 55.35 -16.80
N TRP A 617 -48.30 55.11 -15.49
CA TRP A 617 -47.25 55.42 -14.51
C TRP A 617 -45.93 54.68 -14.79
N ILE A 618 -45.98 53.38 -15.10
CA ILE A 618 -44.80 52.57 -15.47
C ILE A 618 -44.10 53.18 -16.68
N CYS A 619 -44.87 53.50 -17.73
CA CYS A 619 -44.31 54.06 -18.95
C CYS A 619 -43.73 55.47 -18.71
N LYS A 620 -44.41 56.34 -17.96
CA LYS A 620 -43.89 57.65 -17.54
C LYS A 620 -42.61 57.52 -16.71
N LYS A 621 -42.51 56.55 -15.81
CA LYS A 621 -41.32 56.30 -14.98
C LYS A 621 -40.13 55.82 -15.83
N ILE A 622 -40.33 54.80 -16.67
CA ILE A 622 -39.34 54.28 -17.63
C ILE A 622 -38.82 55.42 -18.52
N ARG A 623 -39.73 56.21 -19.11
CA ARG A 623 -39.41 57.39 -19.91
C ARG A 623 -38.53 58.38 -19.15
N ASN A 624 -38.90 58.71 -17.91
CA ASN A 624 -38.13 59.64 -17.08
C ASN A 624 -36.75 59.09 -16.67
N THR A 625 -36.62 57.78 -16.41
CA THR A 625 -35.32 57.13 -16.19
C THR A 625 -34.43 57.20 -17.44
N ILE A 626 -35.01 57.03 -18.64
CA ILE A 626 -34.28 57.16 -19.91
C ILE A 626 -33.84 58.62 -20.16
N LEU A 627 -34.75 59.60 -19.96
CA LEU A 627 -34.50 61.02 -20.23
C LEU A 627 -33.49 61.69 -19.27
N LYS A 628 -33.28 61.12 -18.07
CA LYS A 628 -32.24 61.59 -17.14
C LYS A 628 -30.82 61.44 -17.71
N ASP A 629 -30.58 60.43 -18.53
CA ASP A 629 -29.25 60.09 -19.06
C ASP A 629 -29.18 60.40 -20.56
N LYS A 630 -28.91 61.67 -20.87
CA LYS A 630 -29.10 62.37 -22.16
C LYS A 630 -28.17 61.91 -23.31
N THR A 631 -27.96 60.62 -23.47
CA THR A 631 -27.11 60.01 -24.50
C THR A 631 -27.90 59.65 -25.76
N HIS A 632 -27.28 59.82 -26.94
CA HIS A 632 -27.92 59.56 -28.24
C HIS A 632 -28.53 58.15 -28.35
N LYS A 633 -27.82 57.12 -27.85
CA LYS A 633 -28.29 55.73 -27.87
C LYS A 633 -29.55 55.51 -27.02
N LYS A 634 -29.65 56.17 -25.86
CA LYS A 634 -30.84 56.08 -24.99
C LYS A 634 -32.05 56.81 -25.55
N LEU A 635 -31.83 57.89 -26.31
CA LEU A 635 -32.91 58.57 -27.05
C LEU A 635 -33.42 57.73 -28.23
N GLN A 636 -32.53 57.08 -29.01
CA GLN A 636 -32.94 56.11 -30.03
C GLN A 636 -33.72 54.93 -29.44
N PHE A 637 -33.31 54.46 -28.26
CA PHE A 637 -34.04 53.43 -27.51
C PHE A 637 -35.43 53.92 -27.04
N LEU A 638 -35.57 55.17 -26.60
CA LEU A 638 -36.89 55.73 -26.27
C LEU A 638 -37.83 55.75 -27.48
N LEU A 639 -37.29 56.08 -28.66
CA LEU A 639 -38.05 56.07 -29.92
C LEU A 639 -38.47 54.66 -30.34
N SER A 640 -37.67 53.61 -30.13
CA SER A 640 -38.13 52.24 -30.42
C SER A 640 -39.20 51.75 -29.45
N LEU A 641 -39.33 52.35 -28.26
CA LEU A 641 -40.39 52.06 -27.31
C LEU A 641 -41.72 52.79 -27.62
N SER A 642 -41.74 53.82 -28.47
CA SER A 642 -43.00 54.53 -28.83
C SER A 642 -44.01 53.63 -29.53
N ASN A 643 -43.52 52.64 -30.29
CA ASN A 643 -44.33 51.59 -30.92
C ASN A 643 -44.99 50.61 -29.92
N ILE A 644 -44.70 50.72 -28.61
CA ILE A 644 -45.18 49.80 -27.56
C ILE A 644 -46.23 50.49 -26.67
N HIS A 645 -46.11 51.80 -26.41
CA HIS A 645 -47.10 52.60 -25.69
C HIS A 645 -47.00 54.09 -26.06
N PRO A 646 -48.11 54.79 -26.35
CA PRO A 646 -48.09 56.18 -26.86
C PRO A 646 -47.44 57.19 -25.89
N THR A 647 -47.51 56.95 -24.58
CA THR A 647 -46.87 57.78 -23.54
C THR A 647 -45.36 57.93 -23.66
N PHE A 648 -44.68 57.04 -24.41
CA PHE A 648 -43.25 57.21 -24.70
C PHE A 648 -42.99 58.30 -25.77
N GLY A 649 -43.98 58.59 -26.62
CA GLY A 649 -43.93 59.61 -27.68
C GLY A 649 -44.53 60.97 -27.31
N GLU A 650 -45.42 61.07 -26.32
CA GLU A 650 -46.14 62.31 -25.95
C GLU A 650 -45.20 63.52 -25.75
N THR A 651 -45.24 64.48 -26.67
CA THR A 651 -44.36 65.65 -26.66
C THR A 651 -44.88 66.76 -25.76
N ASN A 652 -44.18 67.02 -24.65
CA ASN A 652 -44.16 68.33 -24.02
C ASN A 652 -42.81 68.56 -23.30
N SER A 653 -42.23 69.76 -23.51
CA SER A 653 -40.92 70.29 -23.09
C SER A 653 -39.65 69.43 -23.35
N GLY A 654 -39.56 68.21 -22.80
CA GLY A 654 -38.30 67.50 -22.58
C GLY A 654 -37.46 67.18 -23.83
N LEU A 655 -38.07 66.64 -24.90
CA LEU A 655 -37.33 66.29 -26.12
C LEU A 655 -36.88 67.56 -26.86
N THR A 656 -37.75 68.57 -26.94
CA THR A 656 -37.51 69.85 -27.63
C THR A 656 -36.33 70.59 -27.02
N ASP A 657 -36.19 70.56 -25.69
CA ASP A 657 -35.06 71.16 -24.97
C ASP A 657 -33.74 70.41 -25.20
N VAL A 658 -33.78 69.08 -25.31
CA VAL A 658 -32.60 68.24 -25.60
C VAL A 658 -32.14 68.45 -27.05
N CYS A 659 -33.07 68.50 -28.01
CA CYS A 659 -32.77 68.83 -29.40
C CYS A 659 -32.20 70.26 -29.53
N ARG A 660 -32.81 71.27 -28.87
CA ARG A 660 -32.28 72.65 -28.86
C ARG A 660 -30.85 72.73 -28.32
N ASN A 661 -30.51 71.96 -27.28
CA ASN A 661 -29.17 71.98 -26.69
C ASN A 661 -28.11 71.24 -27.53
N ASN A 662 -28.46 70.13 -28.20
CA ASN A 662 -27.54 69.47 -29.14
C ASN A 662 -27.30 70.30 -30.41
N ILE A 663 -28.34 70.94 -30.96
CA ILE A 663 -28.19 71.86 -32.10
C ILE A 663 -27.30 73.06 -31.73
N ARG A 664 -27.48 73.63 -30.53
CA ARG A 664 -26.60 74.70 -30.00
C ARG A 664 -25.14 74.28 -29.81
N LYS A 665 -24.89 73.03 -29.39
CA LYS A 665 -23.51 72.52 -29.21
C LYS A 665 -22.75 72.34 -30.52
N ASN A 666 -23.43 72.01 -31.63
CA ASN A 666 -22.78 71.57 -32.87
C ASN A 666 -22.58 72.66 -33.94
N LEU A 667 -23.20 73.86 -33.82
CA LEU A 667 -23.26 74.84 -34.93
C LEU A 667 -22.72 76.26 -34.67
N GLY A 668 -22.31 76.64 -33.45
CA GLY A 668 -21.67 77.94 -33.19
C GLY A 668 -22.60 79.18 -33.26
N ARG A 669 -22.04 80.39 -33.09
CA ARG A 669 -22.82 81.65 -32.88
C ARG A 669 -22.92 82.57 -34.12
N VAL A 670 -24.08 82.54 -34.80
CA VAL A 670 -24.92 83.65 -35.38
C VAL A 670 -24.33 84.59 -36.48
N GLN A 671 -25.18 85.25 -37.31
CA GLN A 671 -24.75 86.17 -38.41
C GLN A 671 -25.78 86.77 -39.45
N THR A 672 -27.13 86.81 -39.28
CA THR A 672 -28.03 87.64 -40.16
C THR A 672 -29.14 86.91 -40.97
N PHE A 673 -29.87 87.60 -41.88
CA PHE A 673 -31.20 87.15 -42.37
C PHE A 673 -31.55 87.24 -43.89
N GLY A 674 -30.90 88.08 -44.70
CA GLY A 674 -31.44 88.53 -46.03
C GLY A 674 -31.48 87.58 -47.26
N LYS A 675 -31.52 86.24 -47.15
CA LYS A 675 -31.45 85.33 -48.33
C LYS A 675 -32.48 84.18 -48.41
N ILE A 676 -33.46 84.11 -47.51
CA ILE A 676 -34.34 82.93 -47.34
C ILE A 676 -35.32 82.70 -48.52
N ASN A 677 -35.83 83.77 -49.17
CA ASN A 677 -36.86 83.64 -50.21
C ASN A 677 -36.43 82.95 -51.53
N LYS A 678 -35.13 82.67 -51.73
CA LYS A 678 -34.62 82.03 -52.96
C LYS A 678 -34.57 80.49 -52.93
N LEU A 679 -34.99 79.85 -51.83
CA LEU A 679 -34.93 78.38 -51.69
C LEU A 679 -36.15 77.66 -52.28
N LYS A 680 -35.92 76.69 -53.17
CA LYS A 680 -36.92 75.75 -53.72
C LYS A 680 -37.15 74.59 -52.73
N ILE A 681 -38.08 74.77 -51.80
CA ILE A 681 -38.54 73.75 -50.83
C ILE A 681 -40.07 73.76 -50.73
N PRO A 682 -40.72 72.63 -50.34
CA PRO A 682 -42.17 72.47 -50.35
C PRO A 682 -42.92 73.51 -49.51
N LYS A 683 -44.13 73.90 -49.96
CA LYS A 683 -44.95 74.94 -49.29
C LYS A 683 -45.34 74.59 -47.85
N THR A 684 -45.58 73.31 -47.54
CA THR A 684 -45.86 72.83 -46.17
C THR A 684 -44.66 72.99 -45.25
N VAL A 685 -43.46 72.64 -45.71
CA VAL A 685 -42.20 72.89 -44.98
C VAL A 685 -41.99 74.40 -44.79
N LYS A 686 -42.26 75.24 -45.80
CA LYS A 686 -42.22 76.70 -45.64
C LYS A 686 -43.23 77.24 -44.61
N ARG A 687 -44.42 76.63 -44.48
CA ARG A 687 -45.40 76.98 -43.42
C ARG A 687 -44.92 76.56 -42.03
N TYR A 688 -44.40 75.33 -41.88
CA TYR A 688 -43.87 74.84 -40.61
C TYR A 688 -42.66 75.67 -40.13
N LEU A 689 -41.77 76.06 -41.06
CA LEU A 689 -40.65 76.97 -40.81
C LEU A 689 -41.06 78.45 -40.59
N ALA A 690 -42.33 78.81 -40.82
CA ALA A 690 -42.85 80.17 -40.60
C ALA A 690 -43.57 80.35 -39.27
N CYS A 691 -44.07 79.26 -38.65
CA CYS A 691 -44.84 79.32 -37.41
C CYS A 691 -43.98 79.41 -36.14
N ASP A 692 -42.70 79.02 -36.16
CA ASP A 692 -41.82 79.13 -34.99
C ASP A 692 -40.75 80.23 -35.13
N SER A 693 -40.79 81.17 -34.19
CA SER A 693 -39.98 82.39 -34.10
C SER A 693 -38.45 82.17 -34.08
N LEU A 694 -37.99 80.94 -33.88
CA LEU A 694 -36.58 80.60 -33.67
C LEU A 694 -35.69 80.67 -34.93
N LEU A 695 -36.27 80.70 -36.13
CA LEU A 695 -35.52 80.65 -37.40
C LEU A 695 -35.03 82.01 -37.94
N ARG A 696 -35.10 83.07 -37.13
CA ARG A 696 -34.31 84.30 -37.37
C ARG A 696 -32.80 84.13 -37.11
N HIS A 697 -32.36 83.01 -36.52
CA HIS A 697 -31.00 82.89 -35.98
C HIS A 697 -30.05 81.86 -36.62
N ILE A 698 -30.51 80.94 -37.48
CA ILE A 698 -29.70 79.75 -37.83
C ILE A 698 -29.28 79.67 -39.31
N CYS A 699 -29.98 80.31 -40.26
CA CYS A 699 -29.74 80.12 -41.70
C CYS A 699 -28.71 81.08 -42.36
N LYS A 700 -27.55 81.32 -41.73
CA LYS A 700 -26.42 82.00 -42.41
C LYS A 700 -25.06 81.37 -42.09
N GLY A 701 -24.44 80.80 -43.13
CA GLY A 701 -22.99 80.58 -43.19
C GLY A 701 -22.51 79.13 -43.02
N THR A 702 -22.60 78.33 -44.09
CA THR A 702 -21.69 77.22 -44.53
C THR A 702 -22.44 76.02 -45.12
N LEU A 703 -22.91 76.14 -46.37
CA LEU A 703 -23.34 74.96 -47.16
C LEU A 703 -22.71 74.87 -48.57
N ILE A 704 -21.84 75.81 -48.93
CA ILE A 704 -20.98 75.71 -50.13
C ILE A 704 -19.60 76.26 -49.76
N ASN A 705 -18.72 75.39 -49.26
CA ASN A 705 -17.29 75.59 -49.47
C ASN A 705 -16.92 74.71 -50.68
N LYS A 706 -16.50 75.32 -51.79
CA LYS A 706 -16.35 74.63 -53.09
C LYS A 706 -15.33 73.47 -53.07
N ASN A 707 -14.51 73.38 -52.03
CA ASN A 707 -13.36 72.48 -51.99
C ASN A 707 -13.62 71.12 -51.31
N GLN A 708 -14.79 70.86 -50.70
CA GLN A 708 -15.13 69.53 -50.13
C GLN A 708 -16.63 69.14 -50.27
N PRO A 709 -17.11 68.79 -51.49
CA PRO A 709 -18.52 68.47 -51.74
C PRO A 709 -19.05 67.25 -50.95
N MET A 710 -18.21 66.24 -50.70
CA MET A 710 -18.58 65.03 -49.93
C MET A 710 -19.02 65.35 -48.49
N LYS A 711 -18.40 66.33 -47.83
CA LYS A 711 -18.73 66.70 -46.44
C LYS A 711 -20.04 67.50 -46.37
N ALA A 712 -20.27 68.39 -47.34
CA ALA A 712 -21.53 69.14 -47.44
C ALA A 712 -22.73 68.21 -47.68
N ARG A 713 -22.56 67.20 -48.55
CA ARG A 713 -23.58 66.17 -48.81
C ARG A 713 -23.89 65.35 -47.55
N LYS A 714 -22.88 64.87 -46.84
CA LYS A 714 -23.05 64.11 -45.58
C LYS A 714 -23.77 64.90 -44.49
N ASN A 715 -23.44 66.20 -44.36
CA ASN A 715 -24.10 67.08 -43.40
C ASN A 715 -25.56 67.38 -43.80
N ALA A 716 -25.84 67.54 -45.10
CA ALA A 716 -27.21 67.71 -45.60
C ALA A 716 -28.06 66.44 -45.41
N GLU A 717 -27.52 65.26 -45.70
CA GLU A 717 -28.15 63.96 -45.45
C GLU A 717 -28.41 63.74 -43.95
N GLN A 718 -27.46 64.11 -43.08
CA GLN A 718 -27.69 64.10 -41.62
C GLN A 718 -28.79 65.07 -41.19
N LEU A 719 -28.86 66.28 -41.75
CA LEU A 719 -29.88 67.26 -41.39
C LEU A 719 -31.27 66.85 -41.88
N LEU A 720 -31.35 66.22 -43.07
CA LEU A 720 -32.58 65.63 -43.59
C LEU A 720 -33.04 64.46 -42.71
N TRP A 721 -32.12 63.60 -42.27
CA TRP A 721 -32.39 62.51 -41.34
C TRP A 721 -32.89 63.03 -39.98
N HIS A 722 -32.30 64.07 -39.42
CA HIS A 722 -32.77 64.68 -38.15
C HIS A 722 -34.16 65.32 -38.28
N LEU A 723 -34.52 65.85 -39.46
CA LEU A 723 -35.87 66.36 -39.72
C LEU A 723 -36.90 65.25 -39.94
N ASN A 724 -36.52 64.13 -40.58
CA ASN A 724 -37.34 62.93 -40.66
C ASN A 724 -37.47 62.19 -39.31
N CYS A 725 -36.58 62.43 -38.34
CA CYS A 725 -36.74 61.95 -36.96
C CYS A 725 -37.59 62.90 -36.07
N LEU A 726 -38.06 64.02 -36.62
CA LEU A 726 -39.01 64.95 -35.97
C LEU A 726 -40.44 64.84 -36.54
N TYR A 727 -40.62 64.02 -37.57
CA TYR A 727 -41.89 63.63 -38.17
C TYR A 727 -42.22 62.19 -37.74
#